data_AF-A0A932JR08-F1
#
_entry.id   AF-A0A932JR08-F1
#
_cell.length_a   1.000
_cell.length_b   1.000
_cell.length_c   1.000
_cell.angle_alpha   90.00
_cell.angle_beta   90.00
_cell.angle_gamma   90.00
#
_symmetry.space_group_name_H-M   'P 1'
#
loop_
_entity.id
_entity.type
_entity.pdbx_description
1 polymer ?
#
loop_
_entity_poly.entity_id
_entity_poly.type
_entity_poly.pdbx_seq_one_letter_code
_entity_poly.pdbx_strand_id
1 'polypeptide(L)'
;MPDSVSPDDPELLLENIGSLDTARMTLRWALERIRGLERSHAEVQELLQKSYEVRQKSEGELDNYKKTIEDRLKKLAEKERFVGDMQRILNDLFKGEVDVAEFVKRRAALDEERATLESRVRRRLEEAESAQKREVEENSKRLTEMESVYSASLAEAQRRFHAELERIEVSHAGGLKAERERYDQFRSQTHLEAAKTADEYQRRLLILEHEYAAKRRELTEDLDRLKARLGEEAKAADAARMAEAVRAAGRWDLERAALDARLVERESTLAALENSLKQAEASYFERDEERRMEHAQELEVVRGRAAASASAAEALLADARAEVGRREAAFQAERVAWVGERNTLRARIADEYEAVVEALRRDGAEQLAKVAAELQAVRDHAAAAVREFEGERAKLIDEQTQLRRVDAERFSDALRQLEKRFHERELEGRREAESDLEALRRHFEEALQRSRGDGRKEVEAHAQEVQTLRVRLRQQQEELAQALEAQEKRRNDDLRASEAALSARHAEDVQRLHADRDAALARQAREHEEALTEAAARLAETLAREADAARGRELAHARQTDALGEEARRLRDAFSKEREELQARFEAAVARRGGSLEAELAAVRAKAIEEAKAAESERAALVRAHEAALAAQTAAHLAALRKAAEERAAERAEEARRREDRLSELERAFAETRASGAKDAAEQLEELRRHYRRALHALRSELDPDMPVEERRKPSALVHKVPRRWPWLAAAALALTLGSAALVVRRTAVAPESSAPGRDHLLGFSHPTGMFWQGDSLWVSDWHEQAVFRLEEKGGAMAIAERFPLDGVHPTGLAVSGDDVFITDSWARQIQRWHRQGGELVLTGTWASPGPQPSALFHDGAGLWSADAAQRRVYRHSLDDRLSVVSSYQMEFPVVGLWADAERFWSADTANRLIHRHRYDKFLSLIASYGLRELDEGRTQLSAFAMRGDQVWLGRDGDARLISRPLTGFEQRAWSKGLSATRLPAP
;
A
#
# COMPACT_ATOMS: atom_id res chain seq x y z
N MET A 1 72.76 -54.31 -39.77
CA MET A 1 71.49 -54.26 -40.55
C MET A 1 70.34 -54.40 -39.57
N PRO A 2 69.29 -53.57 -39.63
CA PRO A 2 69.37 -52.11 -39.48
C PRO A 2 68.34 -51.55 -38.48
N ASP A 3 68.48 -50.25 -38.17
CA ASP A 3 67.48 -49.22 -37.80
C ASP A 3 66.13 -49.58 -37.16
N SER A 4 65.80 -48.93 -36.03
CA SER A 4 64.98 -47.69 -36.09
C SER A 4 64.88 -46.96 -34.75
N VAL A 5 65.07 -45.64 -34.81
CA VAL A 5 65.16 -44.65 -33.73
C VAL A 5 63.82 -44.42 -33.00
N SER A 6 63.86 -44.18 -31.69
CA SER A 6 62.75 -43.59 -30.91
C SER A 6 62.99 -42.09 -30.69
N PRO A 7 62.03 -41.19 -30.98
CA PRO A 7 62.28 -39.74 -31.02
C PRO A 7 61.87 -39.02 -29.73
N ASP A 8 62.64 -39.16 -28.64
CA ASP A 8 62.39 -38.47 -27.36
C ASP A 8 63.71 -38.17 -26.59
N ASP A 9 64.76 -37.74 -27.30
CA ASP A 9 66.05 -37.37 -26.69
C ASP A 9 66.10 -35.84 -26.43
N PRO A 10 66.17 -35.38 -25.16
CA PRO A 10 66.05 -33.95 -24.84
C PRO A 10 67.20 -33.08 -25.33
N GLU A 11 68.37 -33.65 -25.68
CA GLU A 11 69.49 -32.88 -26.24
C GLU A 11 69.17 -32.33 -27.65
N LEU A 12 68.40 -33.08 -28.46
CA LEU A 12 68.02 -32.69 -29.83
C LEU A 12 66.97 -31.56 -29.92
N LEU A 13 66.25 -31.27 -28.83
CA LEU A 13 65.26 -30.18 -28.80
C LEU A 13 65.87 -28.80 -28.52
N LEU A 14 67.13 -28.73 -28.08
CA LEU A 14 67.84 -27.46 -27.85
C LEU A 14 68.46 -26.89 -29.13
N GLU A 15 68.76 -27.72 -30.14
CA GLU A 15 69.39 -27.26 -31.40
C GLU A 15 68.44 -26.52 -32.35
N ASN A 16 67.10 -26.61 -32.17
CA ASN A 16 66.10 -26.07 -33.10
C ASN A 16 65.25 -24.90 -32.52
N ILE A 17 65.81 -24.11 -31.59
CA ILE A 17 65.13 -22.91 -31.05
C ILE A 17 65.28 -21.72 -32.02
N GLY A 18 64.48 -21.72 -33.09
CA GLY A 18 64.45 -20.64 -34.09
C GLY A 18 63.60 -19.41 -33.72
N SER A 19 62.80 -19.46 -32.65
CA SER A 19 61.97 -18.32 -32.22
C SER A 19 61.69 -18.28 -30.72
N LEU A 20 61.43 -17.07 -30.20
CA LEU A 20 61.22 -16.79 -28.77
C LEU A 20 59.97 -17.47 -28.19
N ASP A 21 58.90 -17.61 -28.98
CA ASP A 21 57.67 -18.26 -28.53
C ASP A 21 57.81 -19.79 -28.47
N THR A 22 58.61 -20.37 -29.38
CA THR A 22 59.00 -21.79 -29.29
C THR A 22 59.76 -22.06 -27.99
N ALA A 23 60.71 -21.20 -27.64
CA ALA A 23 61.46 -21.28 -26.38
C ALA A 23 60.57 -21.14 -25.13
N ARG A 24 59.55 -20.27 -25.17
CA ARG A 24 58.59 -20.10 -24.07
C ARG A 24 57.66 -21.30 -23.89
N MET A 25 57.21 -21.93 -24.98
CA MET A 25 56.43 -23.15 -24.89
C MET A 25 57.26 -24.32 -24.33
N THR A 26 58.48 -24.52 -24.82
CA THR A 26 59.34 -25.61 -24.31
C THR A 26 59.71 -25.41 -22.84
N LEU A 27 60.00 -24.16 -22.40
CA LEU A 27 60.22 -23.86 -20.97
C LEU A 27 58.98 -24.11 -20.09
N ARG A 28 57.77 -23.76 -20.56
CA ARG A 28 56.53 -24.08 -19.84
C ARG A 28 56.32 -25.59 -19.73
N TRP A 29 56.51 -26.32 -20.83
CA TRP A 29 56.32 -27.77 -20.86
C TRP A 29 57.37 -28.49 -19.99
N ALA A 30 58.62 -28.02 -19.99
CA ALA A 30 59.68 -28.50 -19.09
C ALA A 30 59.35 -28.23 -17.61
N LEU A 31 58.88 -27.03 -17.26
CA LEU A 31 58.46 -26.69 -15.89
C LEU A 31 57.26 -27.52 -15.42
N GLU A 32 56.31 -27.79 -16.31
CA GLU A 32 55.13 -28.62 -16.02
C GLU A 32 55.51 -30.11 -15.87
N ARG A 33 56.46 -30.60 -16.68
CA ARG A 33 57.07 -31.92 -16.56
C ARG A 33 57.85 -32.07 -15.25
N ILE A 34 58.65 -31.07 -14.85
CA ILE A 34 59.38 -31.05 -13.56
C ILE A 34 58.39 -31.09 -12.39
N ARG A 35 57.33 -30.27 -12.40
CA ARG A 35 56.27 -30.30 -11.37
C ARG A 35 55.43 -31.58 -11.36
N GLY A 36 55.42 -32.34 -12.45
CA GLY A 36 54.87 -33.70 -12.51
C GLY A 36 55.81 -34.71 -11.85
N LEU A 37 57.11 -34.62 -12.16
CA LEU A 37 58.14 -35.48 -11.58
C LEU A 37 58.28 -35.26 -10.07
N GLU A 38 58.27 -34.01 -9.59
CA GLU A 38 58.30 -33.67 -8.16
C GLU A 38 57.13 -34.30 -7.38
N ARG A 39 55.91 -34.29 -7.95
CA ARG A 39 54.75 -34.96 -7.36
C ARG A 39 54.92 -36.48 -7.33
N SER A 40 55.34 -37.08 -8.45
CA SER A 40 55.59 -38.53 -8.50
C SER A 40 56.70 -38.97 -7.53
N HIS A 41 57.72 -38.13 -7.30
CA HIS A 41 58.78 -38.39 -6.33
C HIS A 41 58.27 -38.34 -4.89
N ALA A 42 57.38 -37.38 -4.57
CA ALA A 42 56.73 -37.32 -3.26
C ALA A 42 55.83 -38.55 -2.99
N GLU A 43 55.02 -38.96 -3.98
CA GLU A 43 54.17 -40.16 -3.91
C GLU A 43 55.02 -41.44 -3.74
N VAL A 44 56.15 -41.54 -4.47
CA VAL A 44 57.10 -42.66 -4.33
C VAL A 44 57.77 -42.67 -2.96
N GLN A 45 58.15 -41.52 -2.39
CA GLN A 45 58.71 -41.47 -1.03
C GLN A 45 57.67 -41.88 0.03
N GLU A 46 56.41 -41.45 -0.11
CA GLU A 46 55.34 -41.85 0.82
C GLU A 46 55.08 -43.37 0.77
N LEU A 47 55.05 -43.97 -0.42
CA LEU A 47 54.93 -45.42 -0.61
C LEU A 47 56.15 -46.17 -0.05
N LEU A 48 57.36 -45.65 -0.25
CA LEU A 48 58.58 -46.27 0.23
C LEU A 48 58.64 -46.24 1.77
N GLN A 49 58.21 -45.14 2.39
CA GLN A 49 58.12 -45.03 3.84
C GLN A 49 57.07 -45.99 4.44
N LYS A 50 55.87 -46.08 3.84
CA LYS A 50 54.86 -47.09 4.22
C LYS A 50 55.38 -48.53 4.07
N SER A 51 56.16 -48.82 3.02
CA SER A 51 56.79 -50.13 2.84
C SER A 51 57.82 -50.45 3.93
N TYR A 52 58.57 -49.44 4.39
CA TYR A 52 59.58 -49.57 5.44
C TYR A 52 58.94 -49.80 6.82
N GLU A 53 57.84 -49.10 7.12
CA GLU A 53 57.06 -49.29 8.36
C GLU A 53 56.41 -50.69 8.44
N VAL A 54 55.84 -51.18 7.32
CA VAL A 54 55.32 -52.55 7.23
C VAL A 54 56.44 -53.57 7.41
N ARG A 55 57.61 -53.33 6.81
CA ARG A 55 58.78 -54.20 6.97
C ARG A 55 59.26 -54.24 8.43
N GLN A 56 59.43 -53.10 9.09
CA GLN A 56 59.82 -53.06 10.51
C GLN A 56 58.83 -53.81 11.41
N LYS A 57 57.52 -53.69 11.17
CA LYS A 57 56.52 -54.48 11.91
C LYS A 57 56.71 -55.98 11.69
N SER A 58 56.89 -56.42 10.44
CA SER A 58 57.11 -57.84 10.13
C SER A 58 58.43 -58.38 10.71
N GLU A 59 59.50 -57.58 10.75
CA GLU A 59 60.78 -57.97 11.37
C GLU A 59 60.66 -58.08 12.90
N GLY A 60 59.92 -57.16 13.55
CA GLY A 60 59.60 -57.24 14.98
C GLY A 60 58.74 -58.44 15.36
N GLU A 61 57.74 -58.79 14.54
CA GLU A 61 56.94 -60.02 14.71
C GLU A 61 57.82 -61.28 14.57
N LEU A 62 58.70 -61.30 13.57
CA LEU A 62 59.58 -62.44 13.30
C LEU A 62 60.60 -62.67 14.43
N ASP A 63 61.14 -61.61 15.04
CA ASP A 63 62.01 -61.72 16.23
C ASP A 63 61.25 -62.14 17.50
N ASN A 64 59.98 -61.74 17.65
CA ASN A 64 59.13 -62.27 18.72
C ASN A 64 58.85 -63.77 18.54
N TYR A 65 58.64 -64.24 17.30
CA TYR A 65 58.53 -65.67 17.01
C TYR A 65 59.83 -66.43 17.29
N LYS A 66 61.01 -65.88 16.93
CA LYS A 66 62.32 -66.48 17.27
C LYS A 66 62.49 -66.65 18.79
N LYS A 67 62.28 -65.59 19.58
CA LYS A 67 62.34 -65.66 21.05
C LYS A 67 61.41 -66.73 21.62
N THR A 68 60.19 -66.81 21.10
CA THR A 68 59.20 -67.82 21.52
C THR A 68 59.65 -69.25 21.19
N ILE A 69 60.39 -69.46 20.10
CA ILE A 69 60.97 -70.75 19.73
C ILE A 69 62.19 -71.08 20.61
N GLU A 70 63.08 -70.12 20.86
CA GLU A 70 64.24 -70.29 21.74
C GLU A 70 63.85 -70.66 23.18
N ASP A 71 62.83 -70.00 23.74
CA ASP A 71 62.32 -70.31 25.07
C ASP A 71 61.67 -71.70 25.14
N ARG A 72 61.04 -72.16 24.05
CA ARG A 72 60.52 -73.53 23.93
C ARG A 72 61.64 -74.57 23.82
N LEU A 73 62.70 -74.26 23.08
CA LEU A 73 63.89 -75.12 22.97
C LEU A 73 64.64 -75.24 24.29
N LYS A 74 64.83 -74.14 25.04
CA LYS A 74 65.40 -74.19 26.40
C LYS A 74 64.58 -75.08 27.34
N LYS A 75 63.25 -74.91 27.35
CA LYS A 75 62.34 -75.74 28.17
C LYS A 75 62.31 -77.22 27.76
N LEU A 76 62.62 -77.54 26.49
CA LEU A 76 62.81 -78.92 26.06
C LEU A 76 64.16 -79.48 26.54
N ALA A 77 65.26 -78.74 26.36
CA ALA A 77 66.58 -79.15 26.82
C ALA A 77 66.67 -79.32 28.35
N GLU A 78 65.97 -78.50 29.12
CA GLU A 78 65.84 -78.65 30.58
C GLU A 78 65.09 -79.93 30.97
N LYS A 79 64.02 -80.28 30.23
CA LYS A 79 63.28 -81.53 30.44
C LYS A 79 64.09 -82.76 30.04
N GLU A 80 64.84 -82.71 28.95
CA GLU A 80 65.72 -83.81 28.53
C GLU A 80 66.83 -84.06 29.57
N ARG A 81 67.42 -83.00 30.13
CA ARG A 81 68.38 -83.12 31.25
C ARG A 81 67.73 -83.74 32.49
N PHE A 82 66.56 -83.25 32.89
CA PHE A 82 65.81 -83.81 34.03
C PHE A 82 65.50 -85.29 33.85
N VAL A 83 65.09 -85.73 32.64
CA VAL A 83 64.84 -87.14 32.33
C VAL A 83 66.13 -87.96 32.33
N GLY A 84 67.24 -87.42 31.81
CA GLY A 84 68.56 -88.06 31.85
C GLY A 84 69.09 -88.25 33.27
N ASP A 85 68.94 -87.24 34.13
CA ASP A 85 69.32 -87.33 35.55
C ASP A 85 68.42 -88.33 36.30
N MET A 86 67.11 -88.35 36.03
CA MET A 86 66.17 -89.38 36.49
C MET A 86 66.60 -90.79 36.10
N GLN A 87 66.98 -91.00 34.83
CA GLN A 87 67.46 -92.30 34.35
C GLN A 87 68.79 -92.69 34.98
N ARG A 88 69.68 -91.73 35.24
CA ARG A 88 70.96 -91.96 35.92
C ARG A 88 70.75 -92.40 37.37
N ILE A 89 69.89 -91.70 38.11
CA ILE A 89 69.48 -92.06 39.46
C ILE A 89 68.80 -93.44 39.49
N LEU A 90 67.95 -93.77 38.52
CA LEU A 90 67.35 -95.12 38.41
C LEU A 90 68.42 -96.20 38.20
N ASN A 91 69.40 -95.95 37.33
CA ASN A 91 70.45 -96.90 36.98
C ASN A 91 71.45 -97.12 38.13
N ASP A 92 71.68 -96.08 38.95
CA ASP A 92 72.47 -96.18 40.18
C ASP A 92 71.69 -96.90 41.29
N LEU A 93 70.35 -96.72 41.37
CA LEU A 93 69.48 -97.46 42.29
C LEU A 93 69.40 -98.97 41.98
N PHE A 94 69.46 -99.35 40.70
CA PHE A 94 69.44 -100.75 40.27
C PHE A 94 70.80 -101.48 40.40
N LYS A 95 71.88 -100.78 40.73
CA LYS A 95 73.23 -101.39 40.86
C LYS A 95 73.58 -101.92 42.25
N GLY A 96 72.70 -101.77 43.24
CA GLY A 96 72.67 -102.65 44.41
C GLY A 96 73.80 -102.52 45.44
N GLU A 97 74.64 -101.49 45.38
CA GLU A 97 75.66 -101.18 46.39
C GLU A 97 75.53 -99.73 46.86
N VAL A 98 74.85 -99.50 47.99
CA VAL A 98 74.90 -98.21 48.71
C VAL A 98 75.00 -98.47 50.21
N ASP A 99 76.18 -98.21 50.76
CA ASP A 99 76.45 -98.19 52.20
C ASP A 99 75.80 -96.94 52.83
N VAL A 100 75.10 -97.13 53.95
CA VAL A 100 74.43 -96.06 54.72
C VAL A 100 75.43 -94.99 55.17
N ALA A 101 76.70 -95.34 55.36
CA ALA A 101 77.76 -94.39 55.70
C ALA A 101 78.07 -93.38 54.58
N GLU A 102 77.93 -93.75 53.30
CA GLU A 102 78.13 -92.82 52.18
C GLU A 102 76.95 -91.84 52.08
N PHE A 103 75.72 -92.31 52.31
CA PHE A 103 74.51 -91.49 52.20
C PHE A 103 74.51 -90.30 53.17
N VAL A 104 75.06 -90.47 54.38
CA VAL A 104 75.19 -89.39 55.38
C VAL A 104 76.23 -88.35 54.93
N LYS A 105 77.38 -88.77 54.39
CA LYS A 105 78.39 -87.86 53.82
C LYS A 105 77.84 -87.11 52.61
N ARG A 106 77.10 -87.80 51.73
CA ARG A 106 76.52 -87.23 50.52
C ARG A 106 75.40 -86.24 50.82
N ARG A 107 74.63 -86.47 51.89
CA ARG A 107 73.67 -85.49 52.44
C ARG A 107 74.37 -84.24 52.97
N ALA A 108 75.44 -84.37 53.75
CA ALA A 108 76.21 -83.22 54.24
C ALA A 108 76.81 -82.40 53.07
N ALA A 109 77.34 -83.06 52.04
CA ALA A 109 77.84 -82.40 50.84
C ALA A 109 76.73 -81.68 50.05
N LEU A 110 75.53 -82.28 49.95
CA LEU A 110 74.37 -81.65 49.32
C LEU A 110 73.86 -80.42 50.10
N ASP A 111 73.88 -80.46 51.44
CA ASP A 111 73.50 -79.31 52.27
C ASP A 111 74.53 -78.17 52.15
N GLU A 112 75.83 -78.48 51.99
CA GLU A 112 76.89 -77.49 51.71
C GLU A 112 76.77 -76.90 50.29
N GLU A 113 76.62 -77.73 49.24
CA GLU A 113 76.38 -77.25 47.88
C GLU A 113 75.13 -76.37 47.80
N ARG A 114 74.06 -76.78 48.49
CA ARG A 114 72.82 -75.99 48.61
C ARG A 114 73.07 -74.62 49.24
N ALA A 115 73.87 -74.51 50.30
CA ALA A 115 74.24 -73.22 50.88
C ALA A 115 75.03 -72.33 49.89
N THR A 116 75.92 -72.91 49.07
CA THR A 116 76.63 -72.14 48.01
C THR A 116 75.74 -71.74 46.83
N LEU A 117 74.64 -72.48 46.59
CA LEU A 117 73.64 -72.14 45.59
C LEU A 117 72.69 -71.06 46.11
N GLU A 118 72.18 -71.19 47.34
CA GLU A 118 71.31 -70.19 47.97
C GLU A 118 72.00 -68.82 48.09
N SER A 119 73.30 -68.79 48.43
CA SER A 119 74.09 -67.54 48.44
C SER A 119 74.31 -66.95 47.03
N ARG A 120 74.58 -67.77 46.00
CA ARG A 120 74.66 -67.31 44.60
C ARG A 120 73.33 -66.79 44.07
N VAL A 121 72.21 -67.42 44.45
CA VAL A 121 70.86 -66.99 44.06
C VAL A 121 70.50 -65.66 44.74
N ARG A 122 70.77 -65.52 46.05
CA ARG A 122 70.57 -64.24 46.77
C ARG A 122 71.38 -63.11 46.13
N ARG A 123 72.66 -63.32 45.87
CA ARG A 123 73.51 -62.32 45.21
C ARG A 123 72.99 -61.93 43.82
N ARG A 124 72.52 -62.88 43.01
CA ARG A 124 71.91 -62.58 41.70
C ARG A 124 70.57 -61.83 41.81
N LEU A 125 69.80 -62.09 42.86
CA LEU A 125 68.58 -61.33 43.15
C LEU A 125 68.92 -59.90 43.57
N GLU A 126 69.91 -59.68 44.43
CA GLU A 126 70.41 -58.34 44.82
C GLU A 126 70.98 -57.57 43.60
N GLU A 127 71.74 -58.24 42.73
CA GLU A 127 72.25 -57.67 41.47
C GLU A 127 71.09 -57.32 40.50
N ALA A 128 70.05 -58.15 40.41
CA ALA A 128 68.86 -57.87 39.61
C ALA A 128 67.98 -56.74 40.18
N GLU A 129 67.73 -56.73 41.49
CA GLU A 129 66.97 -55.66 42.16
C GLU A 129 67.67 -54.31 42.06
N SER A 130 69.01 -54.29 42.17
CA SER A 130 69.78 -53.05 42.02
C SER A 130 69.84 -52.57 40.56
N ALA A 131 69.85 -53.48 39.58
CA ALA A 131 69.68 -53.12 38.17
C ALA A 131 68.27 -52.54 37.89
N GLN A 132 67.22 -53.19 38.39
CA GLN A 132 65.83 -52.72 38.23
C GLN A 132 65.60 -51.37 38.90
N LYS A 133 66.16 -51.13 40.10
CA LYS A 133 66.10 -49.80 40.76
C LYS A 133 66.75 -48.71 39.91
N ARG A 134 67.92 -48.97 39.31
CA ARG A 134 68.58 -48.02 38.40
C ARG A 134 67.75 -47.72 37.15
N GLU A 135 67.13 -48.74 36.56
CA GLU A 135 66.26 -48.56 35.39
C GLU A 135 65.00 -47.75 35.73
N VAL A 136 64.41 -47.95 36.91
CA VAL A 136 63.30 -47.13 37.42
C VAL A 136 63.74 -45.69 37.72
N GLU A 137 64.94 -45.48 38.29
CA GLU A 137 65.52 -44.14 38.51
C GLU A 137 65.84 -43.42 37.19
N GLU A 138 66.27 -44.14 36.15
CA GLU A 138 66.55 -43.56 34.84
C GLU A 138 65.26 -43.24 34.07
N ASN A 139 64.26 -44.14 34.11
CA ASN A 139 62.96 -43.90 33.49
C ASN A 139 62.18 -42.77 34.20
N SER A 140 62.28 -42.64 35.53
CA SER A 140 61.64 -41.52 36.24
C SER A 140 62.29 -40.17 35.91
N LYS A 141 63.62 -40.12 35.72
CA LYS A 141 64.31 -38.92 35.18
C LYS A 141 63.84 -38.56 33.77
N ARG A 142 63.77 -39.55 32.86
CA ARG A 142 63.26 -39.32 31.50
C ARG A 142 61.82 -38.82 31.50
N LEU A 143 60.98 -39.31 32.43
CA LEU A 143 59.62 -38.83 32.60
C LEU A 143 59.58 -37.36 33.04
N THR A 144 60.36 -36.97 34.05
CA THR A 144 60.39 -35.57 34.53
C THR A 144 61.01 -34.61 33.52
N GLU A 145 62.01 -35.04 32.75
CA GLU A 145 62.54 -34.30 31.61
C GLU A 145 61.46 -34.07 30.55
N MET A 146 60.72 -35.12 30.17
CA MET A 146 59.61 -35.05 29.22
C MET A 146 58.48 -34.13 29.71
N GLU A 147 58.08 -34.21 30.99
CA GLU A 147 57.11 -33.32 31.62
C GLU A 147 57.58 -31.86 31.63
N SER A 148 58.89 -31.61 31.82
CA SER A 148 59.47 -30.26 31.73
C SER A 148 59.39 -29.68 30.31
N VAL A 149 59.58 -30.51 29.28
CA VAL A 149 59.46 -30.08 27.87
C VAL A 149 58.01 -29.79 27.50
N TYR A 150 57.06 -30.65 27.91
CA TYR A 150 55.64 -30.42 27.64
C TYR A 150 55.10 -29.18 28.38
N SER A 151 55.46 -28.98 29.64
CA SER A 151 55.05 -27.79 30.40
C SER A 151 55.66 -26.50 29.84
N ALA A 152 56.92 -26.52 29.39
CA ALA A 152 57.53 -25.40 28.67
C ALA A 152 56.80 -25.09 27.35
N SER A 153 56.49 -26.11 26.55
CA SER A 153 55.75 -25.97 25.29
C SER A 153 54.33 -25.43 25.51
N LEU A 154 53.64 -25.88 26.56
CA LEU A 154 52.30 -25.40 26.92
C LEU A 154 52.35 -23.92 27.35
N ALA A 155 53.32 -23.55 28.19
CA ALA A 155 53.52 -22.17 28.62
C ALA A 155 53.93 -21.24 27.47
N GLU A 156 54.58 -21.74 26.42
CA GLU A 156 54.83 -20.97 25.19
C GLU A 156 53.56 -20.81 24.33
N ALA A 157 52.79 -21.89 24.15
CA ALA A 157 51.51 -21.84 23.42
C ALA A 157 50.51 -20.87 24.08
N GLN A 158 50.39 -20.90 25.42
CA GLN A 158 49.56 -19.97 26.18
C GLN A 158 50.01 -18.51 26.00
N ARG A 159 51.32 -18.23 26.03
CA ARG A 159 51.85 -16.88 25.79
C ARG A 159 51.55 -16.37 24.38
N ARG A 160 51.64 -17.24 23.36
CA ARG A 160 51.26 -16.90 21.97
C ARG A 160 49.76 -16.60 21.85
N PHE A 161 48.91 -17.39 22.52
CA PHE A 161 47.47 -17.19 22.54
C PHE A 161 47.07 -15.85 23.19
N HIS A 162 47.65 -15.53 24.36
CA HIS A 162 47.42 -14.24 25.01
C HIS A 162 47.91 -13.05 24.17
N ALA A 163 49.06 -13.17 23.50
CA ALA A 163 49.56 -12.12 22.62
C ALA A 163 48.66 -11.84 21.41
N GLU A 164 47.96 -12.87 20.87
CA GLU A 164 46.95 -12.65 19.82
C GLU A 164 45.62 -12.11 20.37
N LEU A 165 45.20 -12.51 21.57
CA LEU A 165 44.05 -11.88 22.23
C LEU A 165 44.27 -10.38 22.45
N GLU A 166 45.44 -9.98 22.99
CA GLU A 166 45.79 -8.56 23.16
C GLU A 166 45.79 -7.80 21.83
N ARG A 167 46.29 -8.41 20.74
CA ARG A 167 46.23 -7.81 19.38
C ARG A 167 44.80 -7.60 18.90
N ILE A 168 43.94 -8.59 19.09
CA ILE A 168 42.52 -8.53 18.71
C ILE A 168 41.80 -7.47 19.54
N GLU A 169 42.02 -7.42 20.86
CA GLU A 169 41.43 -6.42 21.76
C GLU A 169 41.88 -5.00 21.42
N VAL A 170 43.18 -4.77 21.17
CA VAL A 170 43.70 -3.46 20.74
C VAL A 170 43.12 -3.05 19.38
N SER A 171 42.99 -3.99 18.44
CA SER A 171 42.35 -3.74 17.14
C SER A 171 40.88 -3.38 17.28
N HIS A 172 40.12 -4.11 18.10
CA HIS A 172 38.70 -3.83 18.36
C HIS A 172 38.50 -2.50 19.11
N ALA A 173 39.34 -2.20 20.11
CA ALA A 173 39.30 -0.92 20.82
C ALA A 173 39.63 0.26 19.90
N GLY A 174 40.59 0.09 18.98
CA GLY A 174 40.91 1.06 17.93
C GLY A 174 39.73 1.27 16.97
N GLY A 175 39.09 0.20 16.50
CA GLY A 175 37.90 0.25 15.65
C GLY A 175 36.71 0.96 16.32
N LEU A 176 36.38 0.57 17.55
CA LEU A 176 35.32 1.20 18.36
C LEU A 176 35.58 2.68 18.63
N LYS A 177 36.84 3.07 18.83
CA LYS A 177 37.22 4.48 18.99
C LYS A 177 37.02 5.26 17.68
N ALA A 178 37.46 4.70 16.55
CA ALA A 178 37.28 5.32 15.24
C ALA A 178 35.80 5.44 14.82
N GLU A 179 34.95 4.46 15.15
CA GLU A 179 33.50 4.58 14.94
C GLU A 179 32.86 5.66 15.82
N ARG A 180 33.24 5.76 17.09
CA ARG A 180 32.76 6.83 17.98
C ARG A 180 33.15 8.21 17.47
N GLU A 181 34.41 8.39 17.05
CA GLU A 181 34.89 9.65 16.47
C GLU A 181 34.14 10.01 15.17
N ARG A 182 33.82 9.03 14.31
CA ARG A 182 32.96 9.24 13.12
C ARG A 182 31.52 9.59 13.48
N TYR A 183 30.95 8.93 14.48
CA TYR A 183 29.59 9.19 14.95
C TYR A 183 29.45 10.59 15.56
N ASP A 184 30.42 10.99 16.38
CA ASP A 184 30.45 12.34 16.97
C ASP A 184 30.66 13.43 15.90
N GLN A 185 31.48 13.17 14.88
CA GLN A 185 31.61 14.05 13.70
C GLN A 185 30.29 14.18 12.94
N PHE A 186 29.65 13.07 12.57
CA PHE A 186 28.35 13.04 11.90
C PHE A 186 27.27 13.77 12.72
N ARG A 187 27.25 13.56 14.04
CA ARG A 187 26.35 14.25 14.97
C ARG A 187 26.60 15.76 15.03
N SER A 188 27.86 16.19 14.97
CA SER A 188 28.20 17.61 14.94
C SER A 188 27.78 18.29 13.63
N GLN A 189 27.92 17.59 12.50
CA GLN A 189 27.51 18.08 11.17
C GLN A 189 25.98 18.17 11.06
N THR A 190 25.26 17.12 11.46
CA THR A 190 23.78 17.12 11.46
C THR A 190 23.19 18.18 12.39
N HIS A 191 23.78 18.44 13.56
CA HIS A 191 23.37 19.58 14.40
C HIS A 191 23.63 20.94 13.76
N LEU A 192 24.74 21.10 13.03
CA LEU A 192 25.06 22.34 12.32
C LEU A 192 24.11 22.58 11.13
N GLU A 193 23.71 21.52 10.43
CA GLU A 193 22.73 21.56 9.34
C GLU A 193 21.30 21.80 9.85
N ALA A 194 20.92 21.17 10.98
CA ALA A 194 19.66 21.46 11.67
C ALA A 194 19.57 22.92 12.14
N ALA A 195 20.68 23.51 12.62
CA ALA A 195 20.72 24.92 12.99
C ALA A 195 20.58 25.85 11.77
N LYS A 196 21.29 25.57 10.66
CA LYS A 196 21.19 26.35 9.42
C LYS A 196 19.77 26.29 8.82
N THR A 197 19.17 25.11 8.79
CA THR A 197 17.80 24.94 8.26
C THR A 197 16.76 25.61 9.14
N ALA A 198 16.94 25.64 10.47
CA ALA A 198 16.09 26.40 11.38
C ALA A 198 16.20 27.92 11.13
N ASP A 199 17.41 28.46 10.96
CA ASP A 199 17.65 29.87 10.61
C ASP A 199 17.02 30.25 9.25
N GLU A 200 17.17 29.38 8.24
CA GLU A 200 16.52 29.58 6.93
C GLU A 200 15.00 29.53 7.02
N TYR A 201 14.45 28.64 7.84
CA TYR A 201 13.00 28.57 8.08
C TYR A 201 12.48 29.84 8.75
N GLN A 202 13.17 30.36 9.78
CA GLN A 202 12.82 31.64 10.41
C GLN A 202 12.88 32.82 9.43
N ARG A 203 13.89 32.88 8.55
CA ARG A 203 13.97 33.91 7.50
C ARG A 203 12.82 33.81 6.51
N ARG A 204 12.45 32.60 6.07
CA ARG A 204 11.28 32.39 5.20
C ARG A 204 9.98 32.77 5.88
N LEU A 205 9.83 32.48 7.17
CA LEU A 205 8.66 32.87 7.96
C LEU A 205 8.49 34.40 7.98
N LEU A 206 9.57 35.13 8.29
CA LEU A 206 9.60 36.60 8.31
C LEU A 206 9.27 37.19 6.93
N ILE A 207 9.77 36.61 5.84
CA ILE A 207 9.44 37.05 4.46
C ILE A 207 7.94 36.84 4.19
N LEU A 208 7.39 35.67 4.50
CA LEU A 208 5.98 35.36 4.30
C LEU A 208 5.06 36.25 5.14
N GLU A 209 5.45 36.61 6.37
CA GLU A 209 4.72 37.57 7.21
C GLU A 209 4.68 38.97 6.58
N HIS A 210 5.80 39.43 6.00
CA HIS A 210 5.87 40.71 5.29
C HIS A 210 5.05 40.69 3.99
N GLU A 211 5.12 39.62 3.21
CA GLU A 211 4.31 39.43 1.99
C GLU A 211 2.81 39.38 2.31
N TYR A 212 2.42 38.66 3.38
CA TYR A 212 1.04 38.60 3.83
C TYR A 212 0.54 39.97 4.33
N ALA A 213 1.37 40.70 5.09
CA ALA A 213 1.05 42.06 5.52
C ALA A 213 0.91 43.04 4.34
N ALA A 214 1.75 42.93 3.31
CA ALA A 214 1.64 43.73 2.09
C ALA A 214 0.36 43.41 1.32
N LYS A 215 0.07 42.12 1.09
CA LYS A 215 -1.13 41.67 0.37
C LYS A 215 -2.43 41.98 1.10
N ARG A 216 -2.40 42.00 2.44
CA ARG A 216 -3.53 42.47 3.26
C ARG A 216 -3.79 43.97 3.08
N ARG A 217 -2.75 44.81 2.91
CA ARG A 217 -2.91 46.24 2.60
C ARG A 217 -3.50 46.44 1.21
N GLU A 218 -2.96 45.76 0.20
CA GLU A 218 -3.48 45.76 -1.19
C GLU A 218 -4.97 45.42 -1.25
N LEU A 219 -5.39 44.32 -0.60
CA LEU A 219 -6.80 43.93 -0.50
C LEU A 219 -7.68 44.94 0.23
N THR A 220 -7.12 45.70 1.19
CA THR A 220 -7.86 46.77 1.89
C THR A 220 -8.04 47.98 0.98
N GLU A 221 -7.00 48.39 0.26
CA GLU A 221 -7.06 49.48 -0.73
C GLU A 221 -8.05 49.17 -1.86
N ASP A 222 -8.05 47.94 -2.39
CA ASP A 222 -9.00 47.54 -3.44
C ASP A 222 -10.44 47.46 -2.93
N LEU A 223 -10.65 47.03 -1.68
CA LEU A 223 -11.96 47.03 -1.05
C LEU A 223 -12.49 48.47 -0.84
N ASP A 224 -11.63 49.43 -0.49
CA ASP A 224 -12.01 50.84 -0.37
C ASP A 224 -12.21 51.51 -1.75
N ARG A 225 -11.44 51.14 -2.79
CA ARG A 225 -11.71 51.52 -4.20
C ARG A 225 -13.07 51.00 -4.69
N LEU A 226 -13.44 49.78 -4.33
CA LEU A 226 -14.74 49.19 -4.67
C LEU A 226 -15.89 49.91 -3.94
N LYS A 227 -15.74 50.22 -2.65
CA LYS A 227 -16.71 51.05 -1.92
C LYS A 227 -16.88 52.44 -2.56
N ALA A 228 -15.78 53.07 -2.97
CA ALA A 228 -15.83 54.38 -3.62
C ALA A 228 -16.63 54.31 -4.94
N ARG A 229 -16.35 53.32 -5.81
CA ARG A 229 -17.10 53.11 -7.06
C ARG A 229 -18.58 52.84 -6.81
N LEU A 230 -18.92 51.93 -5.89
CA LEU A 230 -20.32 51.64 -5.54
C LEU A 230 -21.03 52.87 -4.96
N GLY A 231 -20.32 53.73 -4.23
CA GLY A 231 -20.83 55.02 -3.74
C GLY A 231 -21.07 56.05 -4.85
N GLU A 232 -20.25 56.07 -5.91
CA GLU A 232 -20.49 56.90 -7.10
C GLU A 232 -21.64 56.36 -7.96
N GLU A 233 -21.72 55.05 -8.15
CA GLU A 233 -22.83 54.39 -8.87
C GLU A 233 -24.17 54.61 -8.16
N ALA A 234 -24.22 54.54 -6.83
CA ALA A 234 -25.41 54.87 -6.04
C ALA A 234 -25.84 56.34 -6.24
N LYS A 235 -24.90 57.29 -6.15
CA LYS A 235 -25.16 58.72 -6.42
C LYS A 235 -25.65 58.96 -7.84
N ALA A 236 -25.09 58.26 -8.83
CA ALA A 236 -25.52 58.35 -10.22
C ALA A 236 -26.94 57.78 -10.43
N ALA A 237 -27.27 56.66 -9.77
CA ALA A 237 -28.60 56.08 -9.80
C ALA A 237 -29.66 56.99 -9.14
N ASP A 238 -29.34 57.62 -8.01
CA ASP A 238 -30.25 58.55 -7.33
C ASP A 238 -30.40 59.87 -8.11
N ALA A 239 -29.33 60.38 -8.73
CA ALA A 239 -29.43 61.51 -9.66
C ALA A 239 -30.30 61.18 -10.88
N ALA A 240 -30.20 59.97 -11.43
CA ALA A 240 -31.06 59.51 -12.53
C ALA A 240 -32.53 59.42 -12.10
N ARG A 241 -32.82 58.86 -10.92
CA ARG A 241 -34.16 58.82 -10.32
C ARG A 241 -34.74 60.21 -10.11
N MET A 242 -33.96 61.15 -9.57
CA MET A 242 -34.38 62.56 -9.44
C MET A 242 -34.68 63.20 -10.80
N ALA A 243 -33.83 63.00 -11.80
CA ALA A 243 -34.05 63.51 -13.15
C ALA A 243 -35.26 62.89 -13.85
N GLU A 244 -35.64 61.65 -13.50
CA GLU A 244 -36.88 61.02 -13.96
C GLU A 244 -38.11 61.54 -13.21
N ALA A 245 -38.03 61.75 -11.90
CA ALA A 245 -39.09 62.37 -11.10
C ALA A 245 -39.43 63.79 -11.57
N VAL A 246 -38.41 64.61 -11.88
CA VAL A 246 -38.61 65.96 -12.47
C VAL A 246 -39.28 65.87 -13.85
N ARG A 247 -38.88 64.90 -14.69
CA ARG A 247 -39.53 64.67 -15.99
C ARG A 247 -40.96 64.14 -15.85
N ALA A 248 -41.27 63.39 -14.79
CA ALA A 248 -42.63 62.96 -14.49
C ALA A 248 -43.50 64.15 -14.03
N ALA A 249 -43.01 64.98 -13.12
CA ALA A 249 -43.69 66.20 -12.68
C ALA A 249 -44.05 67.12 -13.86
N GLY A 250 -43.08 67.39 -14.75
CA GLY A 250 -43.34 68.19 -15.95
C GLY A 250 -44.41 67.62 -16.90
N ARG A 251 -44.59 66.29 -16.96
CA ARG A 251 -45.71 65.67 -17.70
C ARG A 251 -47.04 65.91 -17.02
N TRP A 252 -47.11 65.76 -15.69
CA TRP A 252 -48.31 66.02 -14.90
C TRP A 252 -48.75 67.49 -14.98
N ASP A 253 -47.81 68.44 -14.99
CA ASP A 253 -48.14 69.87 -15.10
C ASP A 253 -48.68 70.23 -16.49
N LEU A 254 -48.14 69.62 -17.56
CA LEU A 254 -48.71 69.73 -18.91
C LEU A 254 -50.12 69.12 -19.02
N GLU A 255 -50.36 67.98 -18.36
CA GLU A 255 -51.66 67.32 -18.35
C GLU A 255 -52.71 68.11 -17.57
N ARG A 256 -52.33 68.74 -16.43
CA ARG A 256 -53.18 69.70 -15.71
C ARG A 256 -53.53 70.90 -16.58
N ALA A 257 -52.54 71.54 -17.21
CA ALA A 257 -52.79 72.70 -18.07
C ALA A 257 -53.73 72.35 -19.25
N ALA A 258 -53.66 71.12 -19.78
CA ALA A 258 -54.58 70.64 -20.81
C ALA A 258 -56.00 70.37 -20.28
N LEU A 259 -56.15 69.95 -19.01
CA LEU A 259 -57.45 69.78 -18.35
C LEU A 259 -58.07 71.15 -18.02
N ASP A 260 -57.29 72.10 -17.49
CA ASP A 260 -57.74 73.45 -17.18
C ASP A 260 -58.21 74.19 -18.45
N ALA A 261 -57.48 74.06 -19.57
CA ALA A 261 -57.90 74.60 -20.86
C ALA A 261 -59.27 74.03 -21.33
N ARG A 262 -59.50 72.72 -21.13
CA ARG A 262 -60.80 72.08 -21.45
C ARG A 262 -61.92 72.48 -20.50
N LEU A 263 -61.61 72.82 -19.24
CA LEU A 263 -62.58 73.38 -18.30
C LEU A 263 -63.00 74.78 -18.73
N VAL A 264 -62.05 75.66 -19.06
CA VAL A 264 -62.34 77.01 -19.59
C VAL A 264 -63.13 76.95 -20.90
N GLU A 265 -62.80 76.03 -21.81
CA GLU A 265 -63.58 75.80 -23.02
C GLU A 265 -65.03 75.40 -22.68
N ARG A 266 -65.22 74.44 -21.77
CA ARG A 266 -66.56 74.03 -21.30
C ARG A 266 -67.34 75.17 -20.65
N GLU A 267 -66.73 75.92 -19.74
CA GLU A 267 -67.36 77.09 -19.10
C GLU A 267 -67.78 78.14 -20.14
N SER A 268 -66.95 78.38 -21.16
CA SER A 268 -67.31 79.29 -22.26
C SER A 268 -68.51 78.77 -23.09
N THR A 269 -68.59 77.46 -23.37
CA THR A 269 -69.74 76.87 -24.06
C THR A 269 -71.01 76.91 -23.21
N LEU A 270 -70.92 76.71 -21.90
CA LEU A 270 -72.05 76.84 -20.97
C LEU A 270 -72.55 78.28 -20.91
N ALA A 271 -71.66 79.27 -20.79
CA ALA A 271 -72.04 80.69 -20.82
C ALA A 271 -72.67 81.10 -22.16
N ALA A 272 -72.20 80.55 -23.29
CA ALA A 272 -72.81 80.77 -24.60
C ALA A 272 -74.22 80.14 -24.69
N LEU A 273 -74.40 78.92 -24.18
CA LEU A 273 -75.71 78.27 -24.10
C LEU A 273 -76.68 79.02 -23.19
N GLU A 274 -76.25 79.47 -22.01
CA GLU A 274 -77.05 80.31 -21.11
C GLU A 274 -77.48 81.64 -21.76
N ASN A 275 -76.59 82.28 -22.51
CA ASN A 275 -76.95 83.50 -23.24
C ASN A 275 -77.94 83.21 -24.39
N SER A 276 -77.79 82.08 -25.09
CA SER A 276 -78.78 81.65 -26.09
C SER A 276 -80.13 81.31 -25.45
N LEU A 277 -80.14 80.73 -24.24
CA LEU A 277 -81.34 80.44 -23.47
C LEU A 277 -82.03 81.74 -23.04
N LYS A 278 -81.28 82.72 -22.50
CA LYS A 278 -81.81 84.05 -22.17
C LYS A 278 -82.39 84.79 -23.38
N GLN A 279 -81.77 84.66 -24.56
CA GLN A 279 -82.32 85.21 -25.81
C GLN A 279 -83.58 84.46 -26.27
N ALA A 280 -83.61 83.14 -26.14
CA ALA A 280 -84.79 82.33 -26.46
C ALA A 280 -85.95 82.65 -25.50
N GLU A 281 -85.68 82.77 -24.20
CA GLU A 281 -86.61 83.20 -23.16
C GLU A 281 -87.14 84.61 -23.43
N ALA A 282 -86.27 85.59 -23.73
CA ALA A 282 -86.71 86.93 -24.12
C ALA A 282 -87.63 86.90 -25.36
N SER A 283 -87.26 86.17 -26.41
CA SER A 283 -88.11 86.02 -27.60
C SER A 283 -89.41 85.26 -27.35
N TYR A 284 -89.45 84.39 -26.33
CA TYR A 284 -90.65 83.72 -25.88
C TYR A 284 -91.54 84.69 -25.09
N PHE A 285 -90.96 85.50 -24.19
CA PHE A 285 -91.69 86.50 -23.42
C PHE A 285 -92.24 87.64 -24.29
N GLU A 286 -91.52 88.11 -25.31
CA GLU A 286 -92.07 89.07 -26.29
C GLU A 286 -93.29 88.49 -27.02
N ARG A 287 -93.19 87.25 -27.53
CA ARG A 287 -94.32 86.52 -28.17
C ARG A 287 -95.43 86.14 -27.18
N ASP A 288 -95.16 86.12 -25.89
CA ASP A 288 -96.15 85.88 -24.84
C ASP A 288 -96.79 87.20 -24.38
N GLU A 289 -96.09 88.33 -24.43
CA GLU A 289 -96.68 89.66 -24.23
C GLU A 289 -97.56 90.07 -25.42
N GLU A 290 -97.15 89.82 -26.67
CA GLU A 290 -98.01 89.98 -27.85
C GLU A 290 -99.30 89.15 -27.71
N ARG A 291 -99.16 87.84 -27.41
CA ARG A 291 -100.32 86.97 -27.20
C ARG A 291 -101.12 87.33 -25.95
N ARG A 292 -100.52 87.86 -24.88
CA ARG A 292 -101.25 88.38 -23.72
C ARG A 292 -102.00 89.66 -24.04
N MET A 293 -101.53 90.50 -24.95
CA MET A 293 -102.26 91.69 -25.41
C MET A 293 -103.47 91.31 -26.27
N GLU A 294 -103.33 90.32 -27.15
CA GLU A 294 -104.46 89.70 -27.87
C GLU A 294 -105.45 89.05 -26.88
N HIS A 295 -104.95 88.19 -25.99
CA HIS A 295 -105.79 87.43 -25.05
C HIS A 295 -106.38 88.31 -23.92
N ALA A 296 -105.80 89.47 -23.62
CA ALA A 296 -106.39 90.45 -22.69
C ALA A 296 -107.65 91.11 -23.29
N GLN A 297 -107.70 91.30 -24.60
CA GLN A 297 -108.89 91.78 -25.30
C GLN A 297 -109.99 90.70 -25.33
N GLU A 298 -109.61 89.42 -25.38
CA GLU A 298 -110.56 88.29 -25.26
C GLU A 298 -111.03 88.04 -23.81
N LEU A 299 -110.14 88.23 -22.82
CA LEU A 299 -110.41 87.96 -21.40
C LEU A 299 -111.38 88.95 -20.75
N GLU A 300 -111.58 90.15 -21.28
CA GLU A 300 -112.61 91.07 -20.78
C GLU A 300 -114.02 90.50 -20.99
N VAL A 301 -114.23 89.71 -22.05
CA VAL A 301 -115.52 89.03 -22.34
C VAL A 301 -115.70 87.74 -21.52
N VAL A 302 -114.60 87.05 -21.15
CA VAL A 302 -114.65 85.78 -20.41
C VAL A 302 -114.68 85.96 -18.88
N ARG A 303 -114.14 87.06 -18.36
CA ARG A 303 -114.16 87.38 -16.91
C ARG A 303 -115.57 87.44 -16.30
N GLY A 304 -116.61 87.68 -17.09
CA GLY A 304 -118.01 87.60 -16.64
C GLY A 304 -118.55 86.18 -16.40
N ARG A 305 -117.85 85.11 -16.84
CA ARG A 305 -118.32 83.71 -16.74
C ARG A 305 -117.48 82.82 -15.83
N ALA A 306 -116.26 83.21 -15.45
CA ALA A 306 -115.31 82.36 -14.73
C ALA A 306 -115.43 82.42 -13.18
N ALA A 307 -116.32 83.23 -12.61
CA ALA A 307 -116.47 83.36 -11.16
C ALA A 307 -117.22 82.20 -10.46
N ALA A 308 -117.85 81.29 -11.22
CA ALA A 308 -118.73 80.25 -10.69
C ALA A 308 -118.11 78.83 -10.62
N SER A 309 -116.93 78.60 -11.22
CA SER A 309 -116.34 77.25 -11.35
C SER A 309 -115.17 76.96 -10.40
N ALA A 310 -114.66 77.96 -9.67
CA ALA A 310 -113.49 77.80 -8.80
C ALA A 310 -113.74 76.88 -7.59
N SER A 311 -114.95 76.88 -7.03
CA SER A 311 -115.30 76.10 -5.83
C SER A 311 -115.32 74.57 -6.02
N ALA A 312 -115.36 74.07 -7.27
CA ALA A 312 -115.45 72.63 -7.54
C ALA A 312 -114.06 71.95 -7.67
N ALA A 313 -113.00 72.71 -7.93
CA ALA A 313 -111.67 72.16 -8.20
C ALA A 313 -110.88 71.80 -6.93
N GLU A 314 -111.10 72.51 -5.81
CA GLU A 314 -110.35 72.26 -4.57
C GLU A 314 -110.73 70.94 -3.89
N ALA A 315 -111.99 70.49 -4.02
CA ALA A 315 -112.43 69.21 -3.45
C ALA A 315 -111.74 68.00 -4.11
N LEU A 316 -111.62 68.00 -5.45
CA LEU A 316 -110.98 66.90 -6.20
C LEU A 316 -109.46 66.80 -5.94
N LEU A 317 -108.80 67.92 -5.64
CA LEU A 317 -107.38 67.94 -5.29
C LEU A 317 -107.09 67.42 -3.86
N ALA A 318 -108.09 67.40 -2.97
CA ALA A 318 -107.95 66.83 -1.63
C ALA A 318 -107.98 65.29 -1.68
N ASP A 319 -108.94 64.69 -2.37
CA ASP A 319 -109.06 63.23 -2.50
C ASP A 319 -107.87 62.59 -3.23
N ALA A 320 -107.37 63.24 -4.29
CA ALA A 320 -106.19 62.77 -5.02
C ALA A 320 -104.93 62.69 -4.13
N ARG A 321 -104.77 63.61 -3.17
CA ARG A 321 -103.63 63.62 -2.23
C ARG A 321 -103.75 62.53 -1.15
N ALA A 322 -104.97 62.21 -0.72
CA ALA A 322 -105.20 61.13 0.24
C ALA A 322 -104.90 59.74 -0.36
N GLU A 323 -105.20 59.53 -1.65
CA GLU A 323 -104.95 58.25 -2.32
C GLU A 323 -103.45 57.99 -2.60
N VAL A 324 -102.67 59.04 -2.91
CA VAL A 324 -101.20 58.92 -3.05
C VAL A 324 -100.56 58.50 -1.72
N GLY A 325 -100.92 59.14 -0.61
CA GLY A 325 -100.39 58.80 0.71
C GLY A 325 -100.68 57.36 1.15
N ARG A 326 -101.85 56.80 0.77
CA ARG A 326 -102.16 55.37 1.02
C ARG A 326 -101.24 54.42 0.25
N ARG A 327 -100.89 54.76 -0.99
CA ARG A 327 -100.01 53.92 -1.85
C ARG A 327 -98.54 54.00 -1.43
N GLU A 328 -98.08 55.18 -1.01
CA GLU A 328 -96.72 55.34 -0.46
C GLU A 328 -96.56 54.58 0.87
N ALA A 329 -97.56 54.60 1.75
CA ALA A 329 -97.54 53.81 2.99
C ALA A 329 -97.49 52.29 2.72
N ALA A 330 -98.26 51.80 1.74
CA ALA A 330 -98.24 50.40 1.33
C ALA A 330 -96.86 49.98 0.77
N PHE A 331 -96.28 50.80 -0.11
CA PHE A 331 -94.96 50.55 -0.70
C PHE A 331 -93.82 50.53 0.34
N GLN A 332 -93.90 51.39 1.37
CA GLN A 332 -92.92 51.35 2.46
C GLN A 332 -93.07 50.10 3.35
N ALA A 333 -94.30 49.65 3.61
CA ALA A 333 -94.54 48.39 4.34
C ALA A 333 -94.00 47.17 3.58
N GLU A 334 -94.22 47.12 2.27
CA GLU A 334 -93.70 46.06 1.38
C GLU A 334 -92.16 46.06 1.33
N ARG A 335 -91.53 47.24 1.29
CA ARG A 335 -90.07 47.38 1.41
C ARG A 335 -89.52 46.86 2.74
N VAL A 336 -90.21 47.09 3.86
CA VAL A 336 -89.77 46.61 5.18
C VAL A 336 -89.91 45.09 5.27
N ALA A 337 -90.98 44.51 4.73
CA ALA A 337 -91.16 43.06 4.63
C ALA A 337 -90.04 42.41 3.78
N TRP A 338 -89.77 42.95 2.59
CA TRP A 338 -88.72 42.45 1.69
C TRP A 338 -87.31 42.53 2.29
N VAL A 339 -86.99 43.60 3.03
CA VAL A 339 -85.71 43.71 3.76
C VAL A 339 -85.65 42.69 4.91
N GLY A 340 -86.77 42.40 5.58
CA GLY A 340 -86.88 41.33 6.57
C GLY A 340 -86.57 39.95 5.98
N GLU A 341 -87.24 39.58 4.88
CA GLU A 341 -87.02 38.30 4.18
C GLU A 341 -85.59 38.18 3.63
N ARG A 342 -85.03 39.25 3.08
CA ARG A 342 -83.64 39.27 2.61
C ARG A 342 -82.63 39.04 3.74
N ASN A 343 -82.93 39.55 4.94
CA ASN A 343 -82.06 39.38 6.11
C ASN A 343 -82.18 37.97 6.71
N THR A 344 -83.36 37.35 6.71
CA THR A 344 -83.53 35.94 7.13
C THR A 344 -82.94 34.95 6.13
N LEU A 345 -83.00 35.25 4.82
CA LEU A 345 -82.27 34.52 3.78
C LEU A 345 -80.74 34.63 3.96
N ARG A 346 -80.21 35.83 4.26
CA ARG A 346 -78.78 36.00 4.56
C ARG A 346 -78.35 35.25 5.81
N ALA A 347 -79.18 35.22 6.86
CA ALA A 347 -78.89 34.45 8.07
C ALA A 347 -78.82 32.93 7.76
N ARG A 348 -79.82 32.37 7.07
CA ARG A 348 -79.78 30.95 6.64
C ARG A 348 -78.56 30.61 5.78
N ILE A 349 -78.24 31.46 4.80
CA ILE A 349 -77.07 31.22 3.93
C ILE A 349 -75.77 31.31 4.74
N ALA A 350 -75.67 32.21 5.74
CA ALA A 350 -74.52 32.25 6.63
C ALA A 350 -74.41 30.97 7.48
N ASP A 351 -75.50 30.54 8.13
CA ASP A 351 -75.53 29.33 8.95
C ASP A 351 -75.19 28.06 8.14
N GLU A 352 -75.72 27.94 6.90
CA GLU A 352 -75.43 26.82 5.99
C GLU A 352 -73.97 26.84 5.49
N TYR A 353 -73.41 28.02 5.15
CA TYR A 353 -72.01 28.14 4.77
C TYR A 353 -71.05 27.86 5.93
N GLU A 354 -71.37 28.32 7.14
CA GLU A 354 -70.53 28.11 8.31
C GLU A 354 -70.54 26.64 8.74
N ALA A 355 -71.68 25.95 8.64
CA ALA A 355 -71.77 24.50 8.82
C ALA A 355 -70.93 23.71 7.79
N VAL A 356 -70.93 24.10 6.51
CA VAL A 356 -70.11 23.46 5.46
C VAL A 356 -68.62 23.75 5.64
N VAL A 357 -68.25 24.96 6.05
CA VAL A 357 -66.86 25.32 6.34
C VAL A 357 -66.33 24.59 7.59
N GLU A 358 -67.14 24.42 8.63
CA GLU A 358 -66.77 23.61 9.80
C GLU A 358 -66.68 22.10 9.47
N ALA A 359 -67.55 21.58 8.59
CA ALA A 359 -67.41 20.21 8.08
C ALA A 359 -66.08 20.03 7.31
N LEU A 360 -65.78 20.93 6.37
CA LEU A 360 -64.51 20.91 5.61
C LEU A 360 -63.27 21.09 6.50
N ARG A 361 -63.36 21.88 7.57
CA ARG A 361 -62.27 21.99 8.57
C ARG A 361 -62.09 20.71 9.37
N ARG A 362 -63.19 20.02 9.75
CA ARG A 362 -63.10 18.72 10.45
C ARG A 362 -62.51 17.64 9.55
N ASP A 363 -63.00 17.49 8.33
CA ASP A 363 -62.46 16.54 7.35
C ASP A 363 -60.99 16.84 7.04
N GLY A 364 -60.63 18.11 6.85
CA GLY A 364 -59.25 18.54 6.64
C GLY A 364 -58.34 18.26 7.84
N ALA A 365 -58.82 18.51 9.06
CA ALA A 365 -58.08 18.20 10.28
C ALA A 365 -57.94 16.68 10.52
N GLU A 366 -58.96 15.89 10.20
CA GLU A 366 -58.95 14.43 10.35
C GLU A 366 -58.05 13.75 9.30
N GLN A 367 -58.01 14.26 8.07
CA GLN A 367 -57.03 13.82 7.07
C GLN A 367 -55.60 14.24 7.43
N LEU A 368 -55.38 15.46 7.92
CA LEU A 368 -54.06 15.87 8.41
C LEU A 368 -53.62 15.05 9.63
N ALA A 369 -54.54 14.68 10.52
CA ALA A 369 -54.25 13.79 11.65
C ALA A 369 -53.89 12.36 11.18
N LYS A 370 -54.58 11.81 10.18
CA LYS A 370 -54.21 10.53 9.56
C LYS A 370 -52.83 10.58 8.91
N VAL A 371 -52.55 11.58 8.07
CA VAL A 371 -51.25 11.72 7.40
C VAL A 371 -50.13 11.95 8.42
N ALA A 372 -50.38 12.70 9.50
CA ALA A 372 -49.42 12.85 10.60
C ALA A 372 -49.19 11.53 11.35
N ALA A 373 -50.23 10.74 11.61
CA ALA A 373 -50.12 9.43 12.25
C ALA A 373 -49.37 8.41 11.36
N GLU A 374 -49.62 8.41 10.05
CA GLU A 374 -48.90 7.57 9.08
C GLU A 374 -47.42 7.98 8.96
N LEU A 375 -47.13 9.28 8.89
CA LEU A 375 -45.74 9.79 8.90
C LEU A 375 -45.03 9.47 10.22
N GLN A 376 -45.73 9.52 11.35
CA GLN A 376 -45.17 9.15 12.65
C GLN A 376 -44.93 7.64 12.73
N ALA A 377 -45.86 6.80 12.27
CA ALA A 377 -45.68 5.35 12.19
C ALA A 377 -44.51 4.96 11.28
N VAL A 378 -44.33 5.62 10.12
CA VAL A 378 -43.18 5.41 9.23
C VAL A 378 -41.87 5.85 9.92
N ARG A 379 -41.87 6.96 10.66
CA ARG A 379 -40.70 7.40 11.45
C ARG A 379 -40.36 6.43 12.57
N ASP A 380 -41.35 5.92 13.29
CA ASP A 380 -41.15 4.99 14.40
C ASP A 380 -40.69 3.62 13.88
N HIS A 381 -41.18 3.18 12.72
CA HIS A 381 -40.71 1.96 12.05
C HIS A 381 -39.28 2.12 11.51
N ALA A 382 -38.94 3.27 10.91
CA ALA A 382 -37.57 3.58 10.52
C ALA A 382 -36.62 3.66 11.72
N ALA A 383 -37.04 4.27 12.83
CA ALA A 383 -36.28 4.33 14.07
C ALA A 383 -36.10 2.93 14.71
N ALA A 384 -37.08 2.05 14.61
CA ALA A 384 -36.97 0.65 15.04
C ALA A 384 -35.94 -0.11 14.18
N ALA A 385 -36.02 -0.01 12.85
CA ALA A 385 -35.08 -0.64 11.93
C ALA A 385 -33.63 -0.13 12.11
N VAL A 386 -33.45 1.17 12.40
CA VAL A 386 -32.13 1.74 12.73
C VAL A 386 -31.60 1.14 14.04
N ARG A 387 -32.41 1.04 15.10
CA ARG A 387 -31.98 0.42 16.37
C ARG A 387 -31.67 -1.07 16.24
N GLU A 388 -32.41 -1.79 15.42
CA GLU A 388 -32.17 -3.21 15.13
C GLU A 388 -30.83 -3.37 14.40
N PHE A 389 -30.59 -2.59 13.34
CA PHE A 389 -29.32 -2.55 12.61
C PHE A 389 -28.13 -2.11 13.48
N GLU A 390 -28.31 -1.12 14.36
CA GLU A 390 -27.29 -0.71 15.33
C GLU A 390 -27.02 -1.81 16.37
N GLY A 391 -28.05 -2.54 16.80
CA GLY A 391 -27.92 -3.70 17.70
C GLY A 391 -27.20 -4.88 17.06
N GLU A 392 -27.49 -5.19 15.78
CA GLU A 392 -26.76 -6.21 15.01
C GLU A 392 -25.31 -5.78 14.77
N ARG A 393 -25.08 -4.53 14.37
CA ARG A 393 -23.73 -3.97 14.21
C ARG A 393 -22.93 -3.98 15.51
N ALA A 394 -23.56 -3.69 16.65
CA ALA A 394 -22.93 -3.80 17.96
C ALA A 394 -22.51 -5.23 18.28
N LYS A 395 -23.38 -6.22 18.06
CA LYS A 395 -23.04 -7.65 18.20
C LYS A 395 -21.87 -8.06 17.30
N LEU A 396 -21.90 -7.64 16.03
CA LEU A 396 -20.84 -7.95 15.05
C LEU A 396 -19.48 -7.32 15.42
N ILE A 397 -19.50 -6.11 16.00
CA ILE A 397 -18.29 -5.48 16.56
C ILE A 397 -17.80 -6.24 17.80
N ASP A 398 -18.70 -6.67 18.68
CA ASP A 398 -18.32 -7.41 19.89
C ASP A 398 -17.77 -8.81 19.55
N GLU A 399 -18.37 -9.51 18.58
CA GLU A 399 -17.87 -10.78 18.03
C GLU A 399 -16.49 -10.61 17.35
N GLN A 400 -16.29 -9.56 16.54
CA GLN A 400 -14.96 -9.24 15.98
C GLN A 400 -13.95 -8.89 17.07
N THR A 401 -14.37 -8.23 18.14
CA THR A 401 -13.51 -7.85 19.27
C THR A 401 -13.15 -9.07 20.11
N GLN A 402 -14.06 -10.03 20.29
CA GLN A 402 -13.77 -11.31 20.94
C GLN A 402 -12.86 -12.19 20.09
N LEU A 403 -13.07 -12.29 18.76
CA LEU A 403 -12.15 -12.98 17.86
C LEU A 403 -10.74 -12.38 17.93
N ARG A 404 -10.61 -11.05 17.85
CA ARG A 404 -9.33 -10.36 18.01
C ARG A 404 -8.70 -10.55 19.39
N ARG A 405 -9.48 -10.66 20.46
CA ARG A 405 -8.95 -11.02 21.80
C ARG A 405 -8.43 -12.45 21.84
N VAL A 406 -9.20 -13.42 21.34
CA VAL A 406 -8.80 -14.83 21.31
C VAL A 406 -7.54 -15.03 20.46
N ASP A 407 -7.43 -14.35 19.32
CA ASP A 407 -6.24 -14.44 18.48
C ASP A 407 -5.05 -13.65 19.05
N ALA A 408 -5.27 -12.53 19.75
CA ALA A 408 -4.23 -11.82 20.49
C ALA A 408 -3.73 -12.62 21.71
N GLU A 409 -4.61 -13.33 22.42
CA GLU A 409 -4.25 -14.26 23.50
C GLU A 409 -3.45 -15.44 22.96
N ARG A 410 -3.85 -16.03 21.84
CA ARG A 410 -3.06 -17.07 21.13
C ARG A 410 -1.70 -16.56 20.69
N PHE A 411 -1.59 -15.35 20.15
CA PHE A 411 -0.30 -14.74 19.78
C PHE A 411 0.55 -14.44 21.01
N SER A 412 -0.04 -13.91 22.08
CA SER A 412 0.62 -13.67 23.37
C SER A 412 1.16 -14.98 23.96
N ASP A 413 0.39 -16.06 23.94
CA ASP A 413 0.82 -17.35 24.49
C ASP A 413 1.84 -18.05 23.59
N ALA A 414 1.77 -17.88 22.26
CA ALA A 414 2.83 -18.30 21.33
C ALA A 414 4.13 -17.51 21.56
N LEU A 415 4.05 -16.20 21.79
CA LEU A 415 5.18 -15.34 22.18
C LEU A 415 5.76 -15.78 23.53
N ARG A 416 4.96 -15.96 24.57
CA ARG A 416 5.41 -16.48 25.88
C ARG A 416 6.06 -17.85 25.77
N GLN A 417 5.58 -18.74 24.89
CA GLN A 417 6.21 -20.04 24.65
C GLN A 417 7.55 -19.91 23.91
N LEU A 418 7.68 -18.96 22.98
CA LEU A 418 8.94 -18.63 22.31
C LEU A 418 9.94 -17.97 23.26
N GLU A 419 9.51 -16.97 24.03
CA GLU A 419 10.29 -16.31 25.09
C GLU A 419 10.74 -17.32 26.14
N LYS A 420 9.85 -18.22 26.59
CA LYS A 420 10.21 -19.28 27.54
C LYS A 420 11.27 -20.22 26.96
N ARG A 421 11.13 -20.67 25.70
CA ARG A 421 12.15 -21.51 25.04
C ARG A 421 13.47 -20.78 24.78
N PHE A 422 13.41 -19.49 24.50
CA PHE A 422 14.58 -18.64 24.33
C PHE A 422 15.30 -18.46 25.67
N HIS A 423 14.56 -18.17 26.73
CA HIS A 423 15.09 -17.97 28.07
C HIS A 423 15.56 -19.28 28.73
N GLU A 424 14.94 -20.42 28.43
CA GLU A 424 15.42 -21.75 28.83
C GLU A 424 16.79 -22.05 28.19
N ARG A 425 16.96 -21.78 26.88
CA ARG A 425 18.27 -21.86 26.20
C ARG A 425 19.27 -20.84 26.73
N GLU A 426 18.82 -19.63 27.03
CA GLU A 426 19.66 -18.58 27.60
C GLU A 426 20.12 -18.94 29.03
N LEU A 427 19.29 -19.63 29.81
CA LEU A 427 19.62 -20.15 31.13
C LEU A 427 20.54 -21.38 31.07
N GLU A 428 20.42 -22.25 30.05
CA GLU A 428 21.40 -23.31 29.81
C GLU A 428 22.76 -22.73 29.40
N GLY A 429 22.80 -21.83 28.42
CA GLY A 429 24.03 -21.13 28.03
C GLY A 429 24.64 -20.27 29.15
N ARG A 430 23.81 -19.66 30.00
CA ARG A 430 24.28 -18.95 31.20
C ARG A 430 24.81 -19.91 32.26
N ARG A 431 24.28 -21.11 32.43
CA ARG A 431 24.83 -22.10 33.39
C ARG A 431 26.18 -22.65 32.96
N GLU A 432 26.38 -22.89 31.67
CA GLU A 432 27.70 -23.24 31.12
C GLU A 432 28.67 -22.06 31.30
N ALA A 433 28.26 -20.84 30.92
CA ALA A 433 29.08 -19.64 31.11
C ALA A 433 29.34 -19.29 32.58
N GLU A 434 28.41 -19.55 33.51
CA GLU A 434 28.58 -19.34 34.96
C GLU A 434 29.53 -20.38 35.56
N SER A 435 29.50 -21.64 35.11
CA SER A 435 30.50 -22.66 35.46
C SER A 435 31.92 -22.22 35.05
N ASP A 436 32.07 -21.76 33.81
CA ASP A 436 33.37 -21.29 33.28
C ASP A 436 33.81 -19.97 33.96
N LEU A 437 32.87 -19.07 34.26
CA LEU A 437 33.11 -17.85 35.03
C LEU A 437 33.43 -18.12 36.50
N GLU A 438 32.93 -19.20 37.13
CA GLU A 438 33.33 -19.59 38.49
C GLU A 438 34.75 -20.18 38.51
N ALA A 439 35.13 -20.95 37.49
CA ALA A 439 36.51 -21.42 37.32
C ALA A 439 37.48 -20.24 37.10
N LEU A 440 37.12 -19.30 36.22
CA LEU A 440 37.88 -18.06 36.01
C LEU A 440 37.89 -17.17 37.26
N ARG A 441 36.77 -17.04 38.00
CA ARG A 441 36.69 -16.26 39.24
C ARG A 441 37.65 -16.75 40.30
N ARG A 442 37.75 -18.07 40.55
CA ARG A 442 38.71 -18.59 41.54
C ARG A 442 40.15 -18.24 41.17
N HIS A 443 40.51 -18.41 39.90
CA HIS A 443 41.83 -18.06 39.38
C HIS A 443 42.11 -16.54 39.44
N PHE A 444 41.11 -15.70 39.16
CA PHE A 444 41.23 -14.25 39.28
C PHE A 444 41.15 -13.74 40.72
N GLU A 445 40.48 -14.41 41.65
CA GLU A 445 40.44 -14.04 43.06
C GLU A 445 41.80 -14.26 43.74
N GLU A 446 42.49 -15.35 43.42
CA GLU A 446 43.88 -15.58 43.87
C GLU A 446 44.85 -14.54 43.30
N ALA A 447 44.67 -14.12 42.04
CA ALA A 447 45.44 -13.04 41.43
C ALA A 447 45.10 -11.65 42.02
N LEU A 448 43.81 -11.36 42.25
CA LEU A 448 43.36 -10.10 42.85
C LEU A 448 43.75 -9.99 44.32
N GLN A 449 43.85 -11.09 45.09
CA GLN A 449 44.35 -10.97 46.47
C GLN A 449 45.80 -10.49 46.52
N ARG A 450 46.63 -10.82 45.53
CA ARG A 450 47.99 -10.27 45.41
C ARG A 450 47.96 -8.79 44.98
N SER A 451 47.21 -8.44 43.93
CA SER A 451 47.09 -7.05 43.45
C SER A 451 46.45 -6.09 44.47
N ARG A 452 45.46 -6.55 45.26
CA ARG A 452 44.78 -5.75 46.30
C ARG A 452 45.67 -5.38 47.49
N GLY A 453 46.82 -6.05 47.67
CA GLY A 453 47.81 -5.71 48.69
C GLY A 453 48.56 -4.40 48.38
N ASP A 454 48.85 -4.18 47.10
CA ASP A 454 49.63 -3.03 46.65
C ASP A 454 48.72 -1.85 46.25
N GLY A 455 47.67 -2.10 45.46
CA GLY A 455 46.75 -1.06 45.00
C GLY A 455 45.95 -0.36 46.12
N ARG A 456 45.79 -0.97 47.30
CA ARG A 456 45.12 -0.32 48.44
C ARG A 456 45.83 0.94 48.92
N LYS A 457 47.16 0.99 48.84
CA LYS A 457 47.97 2.11 49.35
C LYS A 457 47.95 3.33 48.43
N GLU A 458 47.81 3.12 47.12
CA GLU A 458 47.71 4.20 46.14
C GLU A 458 46.29 4.76 46.04
N VAL A 459 45.27 3.89 46.12
CA VAL A 459 43.86 4.31 46.07
C VAL A 459 43.45 5.12 47.30
N GLU A 460 43.96 4.80 48.50
CA GLU A 460 43.69 5.61 49.71
C GLU A 460 44.30 7.01 49.63
N ALA A 461 45.44 7.20 48.94
CA ALA A 461 46.04 8.51 48.72
C ALA A 461 45.21 9.36 47.73
N HIS A 462 44.88 8.82 46.55
CA HIS A 462 44.10 9.56 45.55
C HIS A 462 42.63 9.77 45.94
N ALA A 463 42.05 8.92 46.81
CA ALA A 463 40.70 9.14 47.32
C ALA A 463 40.58 10.44 48.13
N GLN A 464 41.63 10.85 48.85
CA GLN A 464 41.64 12.07 49.68
C GLN A 464 41.76 13.35 48.82
N GLU A 465 42.54 13.31 47.74
CA GLU A 465 42.60 14.39 46.74
C GLU A 465 41.29 14.52 45.95
N VAL A 466 40.68 13.39 45.54
CA VAL A 466 39.41 13.42 44.79
C VAL A 466 38.25 13.88 45.68
N GLN A 467 38.24 13.57 46.99
CA GLN A 467 37.24 14.13 47.91
C GLN A 467 37.37 15.65 48.08
N THR A 468 38.58 16.18 48.26
CA THR A 468 38.79 17.62 48.42
C THR A 468 38.44 18.41 47.15
N LEU A 469 38.76 17.88 45.96
CA LEU A 469 38.35 18.48 44.68
C LEU A 469 36.83 18.41 44.45
N ARG A 470 36.16 17.30 44.83
CA ARG A 470 34.69 17.15 44.70
C ARG A 470 33.91 18.11 45.60
N VAL A 471 34.40 18.40 46.81
CA VAL A 471 33.77 19.38 47.70
C VAL A 471 33.88 20.79 47.11
N ARG A 472 35.07 21.18 46.63
CA ARG A 472 35.28 22.49 46.00
C ARG A 472 34.47 22.67 44.71
N LEU A 473 34.35 21.63 43.89
CA LEU A 473 33.52 21.67 42.67
C LEU A 473 32.02 21.79 42.98
N ARG A 474 31.52 21.12 44.02
CA ARG A 474 30.12 21.26 44.46
C ARG A 474 29.80 22.67 44.93
N GLN A 475 30.67 23.29 45.74
CA GLN A 475 30.47 24.68 46.17
C GLN A 475 30.40 25.64 44.96
N GLN A 476 31.29 25.50 43.97
CA GLN A 476 31.23 26.32 42.76
C GLN A 476 29.97 26.07 41.91
N GLN A 477 29.45 24.83 41.88
CA GLN A 477 28.21 24.51 41.19
C GLN A 477 26.98 25.07 41.92
N GLU A 478 26.96 25.05 43.25
CA GLU A 478 25.89 25.65 44.07
C GLU A 478 25.89 27.18 43.97
N GLU A 479 27.06 27.83 44.00
CA GLU A 479 27.19 29.28 43.77
C GLU A 479 26.70 29.69 42.37
N LEU A 480 27.05 28.92 41.32
CA LEU A 480 26.60 29.18 39.95
C LEU A 480 25.09 28.97 39.80
N ALA A 481 24.52 27.92 40.43
CA ALA A 481 23.10 27.65 40.41
C ALA A 481 22.28 28.75 41.10
N GLN A 482 22.73 29.22 42.27
CA GLN A 482 22.09 30.34 42.99
C GLN A 482 22.16 31.66 42.20
N ALA A 483 23.26 31.91 41.48
CA ALA A 483 23.37 33.06 40.58
C ALA A 483 22.41 32.98 39.38
N LEU A 484 22.24 31.78 38.80
CA LEU A 484 21.30 31.53 37.70
C LEU A 484 19.85 31.66 38.14
N GLU A 485 19.43 31.05 39.26
CA GLU A 485 18.08 31.22 39.81
C GLU A 485 17.78 32.70 40.13
N ALA A 486 18.75 33.44 40.67
CA ALA A 486 18.59 34.87 40.92
C ALA A 486 18.43 35.70 39.64
N GLN A 487 19.08 35.29 38.54
CA GLN A 487 18.95 35.93 37.22
C GLN A 487 17.62 35.58 36.54
N GLU A 488 17.21 34.31 36.57
CA GLU A 488 15.92 33.85 36.01
C GLU A 488 14.74 34.46 36.76
N LYS A 489 14.82 34.56 38.09
CA LYS A 489 13.78 35.21 38.90
C LYS A 489 13.59 36.68 38.51
N ARG A 490 14.68 37.45 38.36
CA ARG A 490 14.62 38.83 37.88
C ARG A 490 14.00 38.93 36.49
N ARG A 491 14.45 38.09 35.55
CA ARG A 491 13.90 38.03 34.18
C ARG A 491 12.41 37.69 34.16
N ASN A 492 11.94 36.79 35.02
CA ASN A 492 10.53 36.41 35.11
C ASN A 492 9.68 37.50 35.79
N ASP A 493 10.23 38.22 36.76
CA ASP A 493 9.55 39.37 37.38
C ASP A 493 9.47 40.57 36.39
N ASP A 494 10.52 40.82 35.60
CA ASP A 494 10.53 41.81 34.51
C ASP A 494 9.53 41.45 33.38
N LEU A 495 9.47 40.16 32.99
CA LEU A 495 8.49 39.66 32.02
C LEU A 495 7.06 39.89 32.51
N ARG A 496 6.73 39.51 33.75
CA ARG A 496 5.42 39.75 34.36
C ARG A 496 5.06 41.23 34.44
N ALA A 497 6.02 42.10 34.72
CA ALA A 497 5.81 43.55 34.68
C ALA A 497 5.48 44.05 33.26
N SER A 498 6.16 43.51 32.24
CA SER A 498 5.89 43.85 30.84
C SER A 498 4.54 43.33 30.32
N GLU A 499 4.14 42.12 30.71
CA GLU A 499 2.84 41.52 30.39
C GLU A 499 1.69 42.28 31.07
N ALA A 500 1.86 42.67 32.34
CA ALA A 500 0.88 43.51 33.04
C ALA A 500 0.72 44.89 32.37
N ALA A 501 1.81 45.50 31.92
CA ALA A 501 1.77 46.78 31.19
C ALA A 501 1.11 46.67 29.81
N LEU A 502 1.32 45.57 29.09
CA LEU A 502 0.64 45.28 27.81
C LEU A 502 -0.85 44.98 28.00
N SER A 503 -1.21 44.21 29.02
CA SER A 503 -2.60 43.91 29.38
C SER A 503 -3.38 45.17 29.74
N ALA A 504 -2.79 46.07 30.54
CA ALA A 504 -3.40 47.35 30.89
C ALA A 504 -3.69 48.23 29.66
N ARG A 505 -2.73 48.35 28.73
CA ARG A 505 -2.92 49.10 27.47
C ARG A 505 -4.00 48.47 26.59
N HIS A 506 -4.01 47.14 26.48
CA HIS A 506 -5.03 46.45 25.69
C HIS A 506 -6.44 46.66 26.27
N ALA A 507 -6.59 46.71 27.59
CA ALA A 507 -7.86 47.04 28.25
C ALA A 507 -8.32 48.49 27.96
N GLU A 508 -7.41 49.47 27.97
CA GLU A 508 -7.73 50.86 27.60
C GLU A 508 -8.14 51.01 26.13
N ASP A 509 -7.44 50.34 25.21
CA ASP A 509 -7.76 50.38 23.78
C ASP A 509 -9.11 49.71 23.45
N VAL A 510 -9.43 48.59 24.11
CA VAL A 510 -10.75 47.93 23.98
C VAL A 510 -11.88 48.81 24.52
N GLN A 511 -11.66 49.50 25.66
CA GLN A 511 -12.66 50.43 26.20
C GLN A 511 -12.90 51.63 25.26
N ARG A 512 -11.85 52.18 24.64
CA ARG A 512 -12.00 53.23 23.60
C ARG A 512 -12.82 52.74 22.40
N LEU A 513 -12.48 51.58 21.84
CA LEU A 513 -13.17 51.02 20.68
C LEU A 513 -14.66 50.73 20.96
N HIS A 514 -14.99 50.31 22.18
CA HIS A 514 -16.39 50.15 22.60
C HIS A 514 -17.11 51.51 22.71
N ALA A 515 -16.49 52.51 23.33
CA ALA A 515 -17.08 53.85 23.44
C ALA A 515 -17.32 54.51 22.08
N ASP A 516 -16.37 54.40 21.14
CA ASP A 516 -16.50 54.94 19.78
C ASP A 516 -17.59 54.21 18.97
N ARG A 517 -17.69 52.88 19.10
CA ARG A 517 -18.75 52.08 18.47
C ARG A 517 -20.13 52.47 18.99
N ASP A 518 -20.28 52.57 20.31
CA ASP A 518 -21.57 52.86 20.93
C ASP A 518 -22.00 54.32 20.64
N ALA A 519 -21.04 55.25 20.52
CA ALA A 519 -21.27 56.62 20.01
C ALA A 519 -21.58 56.70 18.50
N ALA A 520 -21.17 55.71 17.70
CA ALA A 520 -21.57 55.61 16.29
C ALA A 520 -22.99 55.05 16.16
N LEU A 521 -23.32 53.98 16.90
CA LEU A 521 -24.66 53.39 16.96
C LEU A 521 -25.71 54.39 17.47
N ALA A 522 -25.37 55.21 18.47
CA ALA A 522 -26.25 56.26 19.00
C ALA A 522 -26.51 57.42 18.00
N ARG A 523 -25.61 57.66 17.03
CA ARG A 523 -25.83 58.62 15.94
C ARG A 523 -26.75 58.01 14.88
N GLN A 524 -26.43 56.80 14.44
CA GLN A 524 -27.22 56.08 13.44
C GLN A 524 -28.67 55.83 13.90
N ALA A 525 -28.89 55.57 15.20
CA ALA A 525 -30.24 55.43 15.76
C ALA A 525 -31.09 56.71 15.62
N ARG A 526 -30.50 57.89 15.83
CA ARG A 526 -31.20 59.18 15.70
C ARG A 526 -31.54 59.49 14.24
N GLU A 527 -30.60 59.26 13.33
CA GLU A 527 -30.81 59.41 11.88
C GLU A 527 -31.96 58.52 11.38
N HIS A 528 -32.09 57.29 11.90
CA HIS A 528 -33.21 56.40 11.59
C HIS A 528 -34.54 56.84 12.24
N GLU A 529 -34.52 57.41 13.44
CA GLU A 529 -35.72 57.90 14.14
C GLU A 529 -36.29 59.17 13.48
N GLU A 530 -35.42 60.07 13.00
CA GLU A 530 -35.78 61.24 12.18
C GLU A 530 -36.33 60.79 10.80
N ALA A 531 -35.68 59.81 10.14
CA ALA A 531 -36.18 59.27 8.87
C ALA A 531 -37.54 58.56 8.99
N LEU A 532 -37.79 57.84 10.09
CA LEU A 532 -39.06 57.15 10.35
C LEU A 532 -40.20 58.14 10.65
N THR A 533 -39.93 59.22 11.38
CA THR A 533 -40.94 60.26 11.63
C THR A 533 -41.29 61.04 10.36
N GLU A 534 -40.32 61.32 9.49
CA GLU A 534 -40.58 61.95 8.19
C GLU A 534 -41.34 61.01 7.22
N ALA A 535 -41.01 59.71 7.22
CA ALA A 535 -41.73 58.70 6.44
C ALA A 535 -43.18 58.51 6.90
N ALA A 536 -43.43 58.51 8.21
CA ALA A 536 -44.78 58.37 8.77
C ALA A 536 -45.69 59.56 8.40
N ALA A 537 -45.15 60.79 8.39
CA ALA A 537 -45.89 61.98 7.96
C ALA A 537 -46.28 61.89 6.47
N ARG A 538 -45.36 61.46 5.60
CA ARG A 538 -45.62 61.27 4.17
C ARG A 538 -46.65 60.17 3.92
N LEU A 539 -46.61 59.07 4.69
CA LEU A 539 -47.56 57.96 4.57
C LEU A 539 -48.99 58.37 4.93
N ALA A 540 -49.16 59.19 5.98
CA ALA A 540 -50.47 59.72 6.38
C ALA A 540 -51.09 60.63 5.30
N GLU A 541 -50.28 61.44 4.62
CA GLU A 541 -50.73 62.30 3.53
C GLU A 541 -51.14 61.49 2.28
N THR A 542 -50.45 60.40 1.97
CA THR A 542 -50.83 59.49 0.87
C THR A 542 -52.11 58.71 1.17
N LEU A 543 -52.28 58.18 2.39
CA LEU A 543 -53.47 57.39 2.76
C LEU A 543 -54.75 58.22 2.78
N ALA A 544 -54.66 59.51 3.12
CA ALA A 544 -55.78 60.45 3.01
C ALA A 544 -56.23 60.64 1.54
N ARG A 545 -55.29 60.77 0.60
CA ARG A 545 -55.59 60.93 -0.84
C ARG A 545 -56.14 59.65 -1.47
N GLU A 546 -55.70 58.48 -1.04
CA GLU A 546 -56.22 57.20 -1.54
C GLU A 546 -57.63 56.89 -1.05
N ALA A 547 -57.98 57.28 0.18
CA ALA A 547 -59.32 57.08 0.75
C ALA A 547 -60.43 57.81 -0.05
N ASP A 548 -60.16 59.04 -0.52
CA ASP A 548 -61.10 59.79 -1.36
C ASP A 548 -61.13 59.26 -2.81
N ALA A 549 -60.00 58.78 -3.33
CA ALA A 549 -59.93 58.15 -4.66
C ALA A 549 -60.53 56.73 -4.70
N ALA A 550 -60.77 56.08 -3.56
CA ALA A 550 -61.43 54.78 -3.47
C ALA A 550 -62.96 54.92 -3.59
N ARG A 551 -63.56 55.88 -2.87
CA ARG A 551 -65.02 56.14 -2.88
C ARG A 551 -65.59 56.43 -4.26
N GLY A 552 -64.79 57.05 -5.16
CA GLY A 552 -65.19 57.29 -6.55
C GLY A 552 -65.17 56.04 -7.45
N ARG A 553 -64.39 55.00 -7.11
CA ARG A 553 -64.22 53.81 -7.95
C ARG A 553 -65.24 52.70 -7.63
N GLU A 554 -65.68 52.59 -6.38
CA GLU A 554 -66.72 51.61 -5.98
C GLU A 554 -68.07 51.84 -6.68
N LEU A 555 -68.46 53.11 -6.89
CA LEU A 555 -69.72 53.49 -7.55
C LEU A 555 -69.76 53.18 -9.06
N ALA A 556 -68.61 52.98 -9.70
CA ALA A 556 -68.52 52.57 -11.11
C ALA A 556 -68.52 51.05 -11.26
N HIS A 557 -67.79 50.33 -10.41
CA HIS A 557 -67.62 48.88 -10.52
C HIS A 557 -68.91 48.08 -10.28
N ALA A 558 -69.82 48.59 -9.43
CA ALA A 558 -71.08 47.94 -9.09
C ALA A 558 -72.05 47.75 -10.28
N ARG A 559 -71.90 48.52 -11.37
CA ARG A 559 -72.76 48.39 -12.56
C ARG A 559 -72.25 47.40 -13.62
N GLN A 560 -71.00 46.93 -13.48
CA GLN A 560 -70.38 46.00 -14.42
C GLN A 560 -70.37 44.54 -13.91
N THR A 561 -70.53 44.35 -12.59
CA THR A 561 -70.57 43.04 -11.94
C THR A 561 -71.85 42.24 -12.18
N ASP A 562 -72.99 42.91 -12.36
CA ASP A 562 -74.29 42.23 -12.50
C ASP A 562 -74.45 41.53 -13.87
N ALA A 563 -73.91 42.12 -14.94
CA ALA A 563 -73.97 41.54 -16.29
C ALA A 563 -73.06 40.31 -16.46
N LEU A 564 -71.87 40.31 -15.86
CA LEU A 564 -70.92 39.18 -15.93
C LEU A 564 -71.33 38.01 -15.01
N GLY A 565 -72.21 38.25 -14.03
CA GLY A 565 -72.65 37.25 -13.06
C GLY A 565 -73.54 36.14 -13.64
N GLU A 566 -74.35 36.43 -14.65
CA GLU A 566 -75.25 35.43 -15.27
C GLU A 566 -74.53 34.55 -16.30
N GLU A 567 -73.61 35.13 -17.07
CA GLU A 567 -72.82 34.42 -18.08
C GLU A 567 -71.82 33.45 -17.41
N ALA A 568 -71.20 33.88 -16.30
CA ALA A 568 -70.30 33.07 -15.47
C ALA A 568 -71.00 32.00 -14.60
N ARG A 569 -72.34 31.91 -14.62
CA ARG A 569 -73.10 30.78 -14.05
C ARG A 569 -73.35 29.72 -15.12
N ARG A 570 -73.86 30.12 -16.30
CA ARG A 570 -74.13 29.18 -17.43
C ARG A 570 -72.89 28.41 -17.89
N LEU A 571 -71.72 29.03 -17.92
CA LEU A 571 -70.46 28.34 -18.22
C LEU A 571 -70.03 27.36 -17.12
N ARG A 572 -70.34 27.66 -15.85
CA ARG A 572 -69.92 26.85 -14.69
C ARG A 572 -70.68 25.52 -14.63
N ASP A 573 -71.97 25.56 -14.93
CA ASP A 573 -72.86 24.38 -14.93
C ASP A 573 -72.62 23.46 -16.15
N ALA A 574 -72.02 23.99 -17.23
CA ALA A 574 -71.53 23.19 -18.34
C ALA A 574 -70.19 22.49 -18.00
N PHE A 575 -69.24 23.24 -17.44
CA PHE A 575 -67.92 22.72 -17.06
C PHE A 575 -67.97 21.69 -15.92
N SER A 576 -68.90 21.80 -14.96
CA SER A 576 -69.06 20.80 -13.90
C SER A 576 -69.46 19.43 -14.48
N LYS A 577 -70.41 19.43 -15.41
CA LYS A 577 -70.95 18.21 -16.03
C LYS A 577 -69.93 17.49 -16.92
N GLU A 578 -69.15 18.25 -17.69
CA GLU A 578 -68.06 17.70 -18.51
C GLU A 578 -66.89 17.18 -17.64
N ARG A 579 -66.62 17.85 -16.50
CA ARG A 579 -65.63 17.41 -15.52
C ARG A 579 -66.04 16.12 -14.82
N GLU A 580 -67.31 15.94 -14.46
CA GLU A 580 -67.80 14.69 -13.85
C GLU A 580 -67.70 13.50 -14.82
N GLU A 581 -68.03 13.69 -16.11
CA GLU A 581 -67.85 12.64 -17.13
C GLU A 581 -66.37 12.30 -17.39
N LEU A 582 -65.48 13.30 -17.38
CA LEU A 582 -64.04 13.08 -17.50
C LEU A 582 -63.43 12.40 -16.26
N GLN A 583 -63.87 12.77 -15.06
CA GLN A 583 -63.47 12.17 -13.78
C GLN A 583 -63.86 10.68 -13.75
N ALA A 584 -65.11 10.34 -14.09
CA ALA A 584 -65.57 8.95 -14.16
C ALA A 584 -64.81 8.11 -15.20
N ARG A 585 -64.47 8.69 -16.37
CA ARG A 585 -63.62 8.04 -17.38
C ARG A 585 -62.17 7.85 -16.91
N PHE A 586 -61.63 8.81 -16.16
CA PHE A 586 -60.28 8.73 -15.60
C PHE A 586 -60.21 7.64 -14.52
N GLU A 587 -61.15 7.59 -13.58
CA GLU A 587 -61.21 6.57 -12.53
C GLU A 587 -61.39 5.16 -13.11
N ALA A 588 -62.23 4.99 -14.14
CA ALA A 588 -62.35 3.73 -14.88
C ALA A 588 -61.07 3.32 -15.64
N ALA A 589 -60.28 4.29 -16.11
CA ALA A 589 -58.98 4.03 -16.75
C ALA A 589 -57.89 3.69 -15.72
N VAL A 590 -57.87 4.37 -14.57
CA VAL A 590 -56.96 4.09 -13.44
C VAL A 590 -57.23 2.70 -12.86
N ALA A 591 -58.49 2.30 -12.69
CA ALA A 591 -58.83 0.94 -12.24
C ALA A 591 -58.31 -0.16 -13.19
N ARG A 592 -58.42 0.05 -14.51
CA ARG A 592 -57.86 -0.88 -15.52
C ARG A 592 -56.33 -0.89 -15.51
N ARG A 593 -55.70 0.29 -15.36
CA ARG A 593 -54.24 0.42 -15.28
C ARG A 593 -53.68 -0.24 -14.01
N GLY A 594 -54.37 -0.09 -12.88
CA GLY A 594 -54.03 -0.72 -11.60
C GLY A 594 -54.02 -2.25 -11.70
N GLY A 595 -55.11 -2.85 -12.18
CA GLY A 595 -55.18 -4.31 -12.38
C GLY A 595 -54.14 -4.85 -13.37
N SER A 596 -53.79 -4.09 -14.41
CA SER A 596 -52.70 -4.43 -15.35
C SER A 596 -51.33 -4.38 -14.66
N LEU A 597 -51.07 -3.34 -13.86
CA LEU A 597 -49.80 -3.17 -13.16
C LEU A 597 -49.63 -4.20 -12.04
N GLU A 598 -50.68 -4.58 -11.32
CA GLU A 598 -50.60 -5.65 -10.32
C GLU A 598 -50.33 -7.01 -10.95
N ALA A 599 -50.91 -7.30 -12.12
CA ALA A 599 -50.62 -8.51 -12.89
C ALA A 599 -49.18 -8.54 -13.42
N GLU A 600 -48.68 -7.41 -13.95
CA GLU A 600 -47.28 -7.25 -14.37
C GLU A 600 -46.30 -7.38 -13.19
N LEU A 601 -46.61 -6.76 -12.04
CA LEU A 601 -45.77 -6.83 -10.84
C LEU A 601 -45.75 -8.25 -10.25
N ALA A 602 -46.86 -9.00 -10.32
CA ALA A 602 -46.91 -10.41 -9.96
C ALA A 602 -46.08 -11.28 -10.91
N ALA A 603 -46.14 -11.03 -12.23
CA ALA A 603 -45.33 -11.73 -13.22
C ALA A 603 -43.82 -11.44 -13.04
N VAL A 604 -43.44 -10.19 -12.78
CA VAL A 604 -42.04 -9.81 -12.48
C VAL A 604 -41.56 -10.44 -11.18
N ARG A 605 -42.38 -10.48 -10.12
CA ARG A 605 -42.03 -11.19 -8.87
C ARG A 605 -41.86 -12.70 -9.08
N ALA A 606 -42.73 -13.34 -9.87
CA ALA A 606 -42.57 -14.75 -10.21
C ALA A 606 -41.27 -15.03 -10.99
N LYS A 607 -40.93 -14.17 -11.96
CA LYS A 607 -39.69 -14.26 -12.73
C LYS A 607 -38.45 -14.06 -11.85
N ALA A 608 -38.47 -13.07 -10.95
CA ALA A 608 -37.39 -12.81 -10.01
C ALA A 608 -37.16 -13.98 -9.02
N ILE A 609 -38.21 -14.71 -8.63
CA ILE A 609 -38.10 -15.90 -7.79
C ILE A 609 -37.45 -17.07 -8.55
N GLU A 610 -37.77 -17.28 -9.82
CA GLU A 610 -37.11 -18.29 -10.65
C GLU A 610 -35.65 -17.91 -10.98
N GLU A 611 -35.36 -16.65 -11.27
CA GLU A 611 -34.00 -16.15 -11.46
C GLU A 611 -33.16 -16.26 -10.18
N ALA A 612 -33.75 -16.05 -8.99
CA ALA A 612 -33.09 -16.27 -7.71
C ALA A 612 -32.76 -17.75 -7.46
N LYS A 613 -33.69 -18.68 -7.75
CA LYS A 613 -33.43 -20.13 -7.66
C LYS A 613 -32.37 -20.59 -8.66
N ALA A 614 -32.38 -20.05 -9.88
CA ALA A 614 -31.36 -20.34 -10.87
C ALA A 614 -29.98 -19.90 -10.38
N ALA A 615 -29.84 -18.65 -9.89
CA ALA A 615 -28.61 -18.12 -9.33
C ALA A 615 -28.14 -18.87 -8.07
N GLU A 616 -29.06 -19.37 -7.23
CA GLU A 616 -28.72 -20.20 -6.07
C GLU A 616 -28.24 -21.60 -6.49
N SER A 617 -28.85 -22.19 -7.53
CA SER A 617 -28.38 -23.46 -8.12
C SER A 617 -27.00 -23.33 -8.77
N GLU A 618 -26.73 -22.19 -9.44
CA GLU A 618 -25.46 -21.87 -10.07
C GLU A 618 -24.37 -21.59 -9.03
N ARG A 619 -24.70 -20.90 -7.93
CA ARG A 619 -23.81 -20.78 -6.76
C ARG A 619 -23.51 -22.14 -6.14
N ALA A 620 -24.50 -23.02 -6.00
CA ALA A 620 -24.30 -24.39 -5.49
C ALA A 620 -23.50 -25.28 -6.46
N ALA A 621 -23.45 -24.94 -7.76
CA ALA A 621 -22.56 -25.57 -8.73
C ALA A 621 -21.13 -25.00 -8.64
N LEU A 622 -20.99 -23.67 -8.51
CA LEU A 622 -19.71 -22.99 -8.34
C LEU A 622 -18.99 -23.37 -7.04
N VAL A 623 -19.71 -23.52 -5.92
CA VAL A 623 -19.14 -24.01 -4.66
C VAL A 623 -18.61 -25.44 -4.84
N ARG A 624 -19.38 -26.34 -5.46
CA ARG A 624 -18.93 -27.71 -5.75
C ARG A 624 -17.76 -27.76 -6.73
N ALA A 625 -17.71 -26.86 -7.72
CA ALA A 625 -16.57 -26.72 -8.62
C ALA A 625 -15.32 -26.18 -7.90
N HIS A 626 -15.49 -25.26 -6.94
CA HIS A 626 -14.41 -24.72 -6.12
C HIS A 626 -13.85 -25.77 -5.14
N GLU A 627 -14.73 -26.53 -4.47
CA GLU A 627 -14.34 -27.67 -3.63
C GLU A 627 -13.61 -28.75 -4.45
N ALA A 628 -14.09 -29.06 -5.66
CA ALA A 628 -13.41 -29.97 -6.58
C ALA A 628 -12.04 -29.43 -7.05
N ALA A 629 -11.92 -28.12 -7.29
CA ALA A 629 -10.66 -27.48 -7.65
C ALA A 629 -9.66 -27.47 -6.47
N LEU A 630 -10.13 -27.27 -5.24
CA LEU A 630 -9.32 -27.33 -4.02
C LEU A 630 -8.87 -28.78 -3.73
N ALA A 631 -9.74 -29.76 -3.97
CA ALA A 631 -9.39 -31.19 -3.94
C ALA A 631 -8.36 -31.55 -5.02
N ALA A 632 -8.47 -30.97 -6.23
CA ALA A 632 -7.50 -31.17 -7.30
C ALA A 632 -6.14 -30.50 -6.99
N GLN A 633 -6.12 -29.30 -6.43
CA GLN A 633 -4.88 -28.63 -5.99
C GLN A 633 -4.20 -29.39 -4.84
N THR A 634 -4.95 -29.84 -3.85
CA THR A 634 -4.37 -30.63 -2.73
C THR A 634 -3.87 -32.00 -3.21
N ALA A 635 -4.58 -32.66 -4.13
CA ALA A 635 -4.10 -33.88 -4.79
C ALA A 635 -2.82 -33.63 -5.63
N ALA A 636 -2.76 -32.53 -6.38
CA ALA A 636 -1.58 -32.15 -7.16
C ALA A 636 -0.37 -31.79 -6.26
N HIS A 637 -0.61 -31.12 -5.14
CA HIS A 637 0.44 -30.80 -4.16
C HIS A 637 0.96 -32.07 -3.47
N LEU A 638 0.07 -32.99 -3.08
CA LEU A 638 0.47 -34.30 -2.55
C LEU A 638 1.19 -35.17 -3.59
N ALA A 639 0.81 -35.09 -4.87
CA ALA A 639 1.52 -35.75 -5.96
C ALA A 639 2.92 -35.14 -6.19
N ALA A 640 3.07 -33.82 -6.11
CA ALA A 640 4.36 -33.14 -6.18
C ALA A 640 5.28 -33.50 -5.00
N LEU A 641 4.72 -33.60 -3.78
CA LEU A 641 5.46 -34.05 -2.60
C LEU A 641 5.87 -35.52 -2.70
N ARG A 642 5.03 -36.39 -3.27
CA ARG A 642 5.40 -37.79 -3.59
C ARG A 642 6.50 -37.85 -4.63
N LYS A 643 6.40 -37.10 -5.73
CA LYS A 643 7.43 -37.04 -6.77
C LYS A 643 8.77 -36.55 -6.21
N ALA A 644 8.77 -35.50 -5.38
CA ALA A 644 9.98 -35.02 -4.71
C ALA A 644 10.56 -36.03 -3.70
N ALA A 645 9.73 -36.88 -3.08
CA ALA A 645 10.19 -37.98 -2.23
C ALA A 645 10.74 -39.15 -3.06
N GLU A 646 10.14 -39.45 -4.20
CA GLU A 646 10.60 -40.46 -5.17
C GLU A 646 11.92 -40.06 -5.83
N GLU A 647 12.08 -38.78 -6.21
CA GLU A 647 13.33 -38.21 -6.74
C GLU A 647 14.45 -38.30 -5.69
N ARG A 648 14.19 -37.92 -4.43
CA ARG A 648 15.16 -38.08 -3.32
C ARG A 648 15.46 -39.55 -2.97
N ALA A 649 14.52 -40.47 -3.23
CA ALA A 649 14.75 -41.90 -3.07
C ALA A 649 15.58 -42.46 -4.25
N ALA A 650 15.36 -41.96 -5.46
CA ALA A 650 16.13 -42.31 -6.65
C ALA A 650 17.58 -41.82 -6.55
N GLU A 651 17.82 -40.57 -6.10
CA GLU A 651 19.18 -40.07 -5.83
C GLU A 651 19.93 -40.94 -4.82
N ARG A 652 19.28 -41.33 -3.72
CA ARG A 652 19.86 -42.24 -2.72
C ARG A 652 20.11 -43.64 -3.27
N ALA A 653 19.24 -44.15 -4.15
CA ALA A 653 19.44 -45.42 -4.83
C ALA A 653 20.57 -45.35 -5.88
N GLU A 654 20.77 -44.20 -6.53
CA GLU A 654 21.88 -43.97 -7.45
C GLU A 654 23.22 -43.82 -6.71
N GLU A 655 23.26 -43.14 -5.56
CA GLU A 655 24.43 -43.14 -4.67
C GLU A 655 24.74 -44.54 -4.13
N ALA A 656 23.72 -45.34 -3.79
CA ALA A 656 23.90 -46.72 -3.37
C ALA A 656 24.50 -47.56 -4.51
N ARG A 657 23.97 -47.45 -5.74
CA ARG A 657 24.53 -48.11 -6.93
C ARG A 657 25.94 -47.66 -7.23
N ARG A 658 26.25 -46.35 -7.17
CA ARG A 658 27.63 -45.84 -7.35
C ARG A 658 28.60 -46.33 -6.27
N ARG A 659 28.12 -46.66 -5.06
CA ARG A 659 28.92 -47.35 -4.02
C ARG A 659 29.09 -48.84 -4.33
N GLU A 660 28.04 -49.51 -4.81
CA GLU A 660 28.05 -50.92 -5.19
C GLU A 660 28.89 -51.20 -6.45
N ASP A 661 28.85 -50.30 -7.43
CA ASP A 661 29.72 -50.30 -8.62
C ASP A 661 31.19 -50.07 -8.23
N ARG A 662 31.48 -49.13 -7.31
CA ARG A 662 32.84 -48.95 -6.76
C ARG A 662 33.32 -50.16 -5.96
N LEU A 663 32.44 -50.81 -5.20
CA LEU A 663 32.76 -52.06 -4.53
C LEU A 663 33.01 -53.17 -5.56
N SER A 664 32.25 -53.22 -6.66
CA SER A 664 32.42 -54.17 -7.76
C SER A 664 33.71 -53.94 -8.57
N GLU A 665 34.11 -52.68 -8.76
CA GLU A 665 35.41 -52.31 -9.37
C GLU A 665 36.57 -52.66 -8.44
N LEU A 666 36.43 -52.42 -7.13
CA LEU A 666 37.42 -52.86 -6.13
C LEU A 666 37.50 -54.39 -6.04
N GLU A 667 36.39 -55.11 -6.07
CA GLU A 667 36.36 -56.58 -6.10
C GLU A 667 36.93 -57.14 -7.40
N ARG A 668 36.73 -56.46 -8.55
CA ARG A 668 37.42 -56.80 -9.80
C ARG A 668 38.91 -56.53 -9.73
N ALA A 669 39.35 -55.41 -9.17
CA ALA A 669 40.78 -55.12 -8.96
C ALA A 669 41.43 -56.13 -7.97
N PHE A 670 40.69 -56.55 -6.94
CA PHE A 670 41.10 -57.65 -6.04
C PHE A 670 41.07 -59.02 -6.71
N ALA A 671 40.16 -59.29 -7.64
CA ALA A 671 40.12 -60.52 -8.42
C ALA A 671 41.23 -60.58 -9.49
N GLU A 672 41.57 -59.46 -10.12
CA GLU A 672 42.67 -59.36 -11.09
C GLU A 672 44.03 -59.47 -10.39
N THR A 673 44.20 -58.89 -9.20
CA THR A 673 45.40 -59.14 -8.36
C THR A 673 45.44 -60.55 -7.78
N ARG A 674 44.30 -61.22 -7.55
CA ARG A 674 44.26 -62.67 -7.26
C ARG A 674 44.61 -63.51 -8.49
N ALA A 675 44.23 -63.08 -9.69
CA ALA A 675 44.47 -63.81 -10.94
C ALA A 675 45.91 -63.65 -11.47
N SER A 676 46.57 -62.52 -11.21
CA SER A 676 48.01 -62.37 -11.44
C SER A 676 48.83 -63.09 -10.35
N GLY A 677 48.45 -62.93 -9.08
CA GLY A 677 49.11 -63.62 -7.96
C GLY A 677 48.99 -65.16 -7.99
N ALA A 678 47.90 -65.71 -8.54
CA ALA A 678 47.68 -67.16 -8.61
C ALA A 678 48.28 -67.85 -9.85
N LYS A 679 48.85 -67.10 -10.82
CA LYS A 679 49.63 -67.70 -11.92
C LYS A 679 51.11 -67.83 -11.56
N ASP A 680 51.74 -66.77 -11.07
CA ASP A 680 53.17 -66.80 -10.73
C ASP A 680 53.45 -67.68 -9.51
N ALA A 681 52.55 -67.70 -8.50
CA ALA A 681 52.66 -68.60 -7.36
C ALA A 681 52.35 -70.08 -7.69
N ALA A 682 51.71 -70.37 -8.84
CA ALA A 682 51.49 -71.74 -9.30
C ALA A 682 52.70 -72.27 -10.08
N GLU A 683 53.25 -71.47 -11.01
CA GLU A 683 54.40 -71.89 -11.83
C GLU A 683 55.68 -72.04 -10.99
N GLN A 684 55.98 -71.12 -10.07
CA GLN A 684 57.15 -71.25 -9.19
C GLN A 684 57.05 -72.46 -8.23
N LEU A 685 55.86 -72.75 -7.70
CA LEU A 685 55.66 -73.91 -6.84
C LEU A 685 55.70 -75.24 -7.62
N GLU A 686 55.29 -75.23 -8.90
CA GLU A 686 55.30 -76.40 -9.76
C GLU A 686 56.67 -76.66 -10.41
N GLU A 687 57.52 -75.65 -10.53
CA GLU A 687 58.92 -75.80 -10.94
C GLU A 687 59.79 -76.33 -9.77
N LEU A 688 59.61 -75.80 -8.55
CA LEU A 688 60.20 -76.36 -7.32
C LEU A 688 59.71 -77.79 -7.05
N ARG A 689 58.41 -78.08 -7.24
CA ARG A 689 57.87 -79.45 -7.16
C ARG A 689 58.41 -80.36 -8.28
N ARG A 690 58.68 -79.86 -9.49
CA ARG A 690 59.34 -80.65 -10.56
C ARG A 690 60.79 -80.95 -10.22
N HIS A 691 61.52 -80.03 -9.57
CA HIS A 691 62.89 -80.29 -9.09
C HIS A 691 62.91 -81.34 -7.97
N TYR A 692 62.06 -81.21 -6.94
CA TYR A 692 61.97 -82.18 -5.85
C TYR A 692 61.39 -83.55 -6.27
N ARG A 693 60.41 -83.60 -7.19
CA ARG A 693 59.89 -84.89 -7.70
C ARG A 693 60.92 -85.65 -8.53
N ARG A 694 61.78 -84.97 -9.31
CA ARG A 694 62.86 -85.65 -10.06
C ARG A 694 63.93 -86.26 -9.14
N ALA A 695 64.13 -85.70 -7.94
CA ALA A 695 65.03 -86.26 -6.94
C ALA A 695 64.45 -87.46 -6.14
N LEU A 696 63.11 -87.60 -6.08
CA LEU A 696 62.43 -88.65 -5.31
C LEU A 696 61.79 -89.77 -6.15
N HIS A 697 61.58 -89.56 -7.46
CA HIS A 697 61.00 -90.58 -8.34
C HIS A 697 62.02 -91.65 -8.82
N ALA A 698 63.27 -91.56 -8.37
CA ALA A 698 64.34 -92.52 -8.65
C ALA A 698 64.48 -93.63 -7.58
N LEU A 699 63.59 -93.70 -6.57
CA LEU A 699 63.78 -94.59 -5.42
C LEU A 699 62.55 -95.38 -4.94
N ARG A 700 61.44 -95.40 -5.68
CA ARG A 700 60.34 -96.35 -5.44
C ARG A 700 59.37 -96.48 -6.63
N SER A 701 59.64 -97.45 -7.49
CA SER A 701 58.56 -98.20 -8.17
C SER A 701 57.99 -99.24 -7.21
N GLU A 702 56.86 -99.85 -7.61
CA GLU A 702 56.12 -100.98 -6.99
C GLU A 702 54.90 -100.62 -6.13
N LEU A 703 53.86 -101.45 -6.32
CA LEU A 703 52.59 -101.58 -5.59
C LEU A 703 51.37 -100.72 -6.04
N ASP A 704 50.84 -101.10 -7.22
CA ASP A 704 49.40 -101.37 -7.46
C ASP A 704 48.98 -102.64 -6.67
N PRO A 705 47.69 -103.07 -6.50
CA PRO A 705 46.42 -102.68 -7.18
C PRO A 705 45.34 -102.15 -6.16
N ASP A 706 44.03 -101.92 -6.42
CA ASP A 706 43.04 -102.63 -7.25
C ASP A 706 41.74 -101.80 -7.52
N MET A 707 40.85 -102.28 -8.39
CA MET A 707 39.62 -101.66 -8.97
C MET A 707 38.31 -102.36 -8.49
N PRO A 708 37.09 -102.12 -9.04
CA PRO A 708 36.34 -100.93 -9.50
C PRO A 708 34.98 -100.73 -8.73
N VAL A 709 34.00 -99.88 -9.11
CA VAL A 709 32.82 -100.21 -9.99
C VAL A 709 31.92 -98.95 -10.22
N GLU A 710 31.63 -98.63 -11.50
CA GLU A 710 30.37 -98.16 -12.16
C GLU A 710 29.45 -97.03 -11.57
N GLU A 711 28.65 -96.22 -12.30
CA GLU A 711 28.41 -96.01 -13.76
C GLU A 711 27.62 -94.70 -14.07
N ARG A 712 27.67 -94.21 -15.34
CA ARG A 712 26.69 -93.30 -16.05
C ARG A 712 26.52 -91.85 -15.54
N ARG A 713 26.30 -90.79 -16.36
CA ARG A 713 26.16 -90.46 -17.81
C ARG A 713 26.16 -88.90 -17.89
N LYS A 714 26.45 -88.17 -18.98
CA LYS A 714 27.06 -88.36 -20.33
C LYS A 714 27.49 -86.93 -20.83
N PRO A 715 28.50 -86.74 -21.72
CA PRO A 715 29.04 -85.41 -22.02
C PRO A 715 28.41 -84.69 -23.25
N SER A 716 28.59 -83.37 -23.29
CA SER A 716 28.30 -82.48 -24.43
C SER A 716 29.45 -82.41 -25.45
N ALA A 717 29.15 -82.04 -26.69
CA ALA A 717 30.05 -82.13 -27.83
C ALA A 717 30.38 -80.78 -28.49
N LEU A 718 31.63 -80.64 -28.97
CA LEU A 718 32.09 -80.09 -30.27
C LEU A 718 31.41 -78.85 -30.93
N VAL A 719 32.07 -77.97 -31.70
CA VAL A 719 33.50 -77.60 -31.86
C VAL A 719 33.63 -76.34 -32.78
N HIS A 720 34.65 -75.50 -32.54
CA HIS A 720 35.33 -74.54 -33.46
C HIS A 720 34.65 -73.42 -34.32
N LYS A 721 35.41 -72.29 -34.35
CA LYS A 721 35.81 -71.39 -35.48
C LYS A 721 35.12 -70.02 -35.72
N VAL A 722 35.82 -68.99 -35.22
CA VAL A 722 36.15 -67.62 -35.75
C VAL A 722 36.16 -67.46 -37.30
N PRO A 723 36.23 -66.22 -37.92
CA PRO A 723 36.19 -64.83 -37.38
C PRO A 723 35.39 -63.77 -38.24
N ARG A 724 35.55 -62.47 -37.86
CA ARG A 724 35.73 -61.24 -38.72
C ARG A 724 34.57 -60.25 -39.01
N ARG A 725 34.90 -58.97 -38.72
CA ARG A 725 34.55 -57.67 -39.38
C ARG A 725 33.21 -56.96 -39.09
N TRP A 726 33.34 -55.68 -38.73
CA TRP A 726 32.29 -54.65 -38.71
C TRP A 726 31.79 -54.29 -40.12
N PRO A 727 30.52 -53.84 -40.28
CA PRO A 727 29.92 -53.46 -41.55
C PRO A 727 29.95 -51.95 -41.84
N TRP A 728 29.45 -51.61 -43.03
CA TRP A 728 29.33 -50.28 -43.66
C TRP A 728 27.93 -50.16 -44.31
N LEU A 729 27.50 -48.92 -44.62
CA LEU A 729 26.22 -48.52 -45.25
C LEU A 729 24.99 -48.50 -44.30
N ALA A 730 24.31 -47.36 -44.06
CA ALA A 730 23.46 -46.52 -44.94
C ALA A 730 22.01 -47.10 -45.07
N ALA A 731 20.91 -46.34 -45.17
CA ALA A 731 20.62 -44.89 -45.23
C ALA A 731 19.30 -44.62 -44.44
N ALA A 732 18.53 -43.52 -44.46
CA ALA A 732 18.53 -42.23 -45.19
C ALA A 732 17.79 -41.17 -44.32
N ALA A 733 18.28 -39.94 -44.23
CA ALA A 733 17.73 -38.74 -44.89
C ALA A 733 16.43 -38.11 -44.32
N LEU A 734 16.53 -36.89 -43.79
CA LEU A 734 16.07 -35.67 -44.50
C LEU A 734 16.54 -34.39 -43.78
N ALA A 735 17.40 -33.59 -44.43
CA ALA A 735 17.69 -32.20 -44.03
C ALA A 735 18.27 -31.41 -45.23
N LEU A 736 18.02 -30.10 -45.25
CA LEU A 736 18.64 -29.07 -46.10
C LEU A 736 18.35 -29.06 -47.62
N THR A 737 17.30 -28.31 -47.99
CA THR A 737 17.35 -27.17 -48.93
C THR A 737 16.39 -26.10 -48.33
N LEU A 738 16.61 -24.78 -48.33
CA LEU A 738 17.23 -23.86 -49.28
C LEU A 738 17.91 -22.70 -48.55
N GLY A 739 18.92 -22.10 -49.18
CA GLY A 739 19.44 -20.78 -48.83
C GLY A 739 19.44 -19.84 -50.04
N SER A 740 19.54 -18.53 -49.76
CA SER A 740 19.80 -17.42 -50.69
C SER A 740 18.81 -17.12 -51.82
N ALA A 741 18.06 -16.02 -51.65
CA ALA A 741 17.79 -15.03 -52.70
C ALA A 741 17.95 -13.63 -52.08
N ALA A 742 18.55 -12.69 -52.81
CA ALA A 742 19.18 -11.51 -52.22
C ALA A 742 18.35 -10.21 -52.30
N LEU A 743 18.61 -9.34 -51.32
CA LEU A 743 18.75 -7.88 -51.37
C LEU A 743 18.08 -7.09 -52.53
N VAL A 744 17.35 -6.03 -52.11
CA VAL A 744 17.01 -4.74 -52.78
C VAL A 744 15.50 -4.46 -52.80
N VAL A 745 15.02 -3.74 -51.78
CA VAL A 745 14.44 -2.38 -51.89
C VAL A 745 14.64 -1.69 -50.53
N ARG A 746 15.10 -0.44 -50.53
CA ARG A 746 15.28 0.40 -49.33
C ARG A 746 14.45 1.67 -49.50
N ARG A 747 13.67 2.07 -48.47
CA ARG A 747 12.85 3.31 -48.38
C ARG A 747 11.78 3.43 -49.49
N THR A 748 10.48 3.54 -49.23
CA THR A 748 9.77 4.26 -48.15
C THR A 748 8.36 3.68 -47.98
N ALA A 749 8.00 3.24 -46.78
CA ALA A 749 6.60 3.07 -46.38
C ALA A 749 6.54 3.15 -44.85
N VAL A 750 5.98 4.24 -44.32
CA VAL A 750 5.39 4.22 -42.98
C VAL A 750 4.10 3.43 -43.13
N ALA A 751 4.15 2.14 -42.80
CA ALA A 751 2.95 1.33 -42.64
C ALA A 751 2.45 1.51 -41.19
N PRO A 752 1.13 1.57 -40.95
CA PRO A 752 0.60 1.68 -39.61
C PRO A 752 0.97 0.43 -38.80
N GLU A 753 1.43 0.60 -37.56
CA GLU A 753 1.66 -0.53 -36.65
C GLU A 753 0.35 -1.33 -36.50
N SER A 754 0.35 -2.58 -36.96
CA SER A 754 -0.72 -3.51 -36.62
C SER A 754 -0.65 -3.76 -35.11
N SER A 755 -1.66 -3.33 -34.37
CA SER A 755 -1.70 -3.47 -32.91
C SER A 755 -1.43 -4.92 -32.50
N ALA A 756 -0.40 -5.14 -31.68
CA ALA A 756 -0.03 -6.48 -31.23
C ALA A 756 -1.20 -7.12 -30.45
N PRO A 757 -1.37 -8.46 -30.52
CA PRO A 757 -2.36 -9.15 -29.71
C PRO A 757 -2.11 -8.89 -28.22
N GLY A 758 -3.20 -8.76 -27.47
CA GLY A 758 -3.14 -8.45 -26.04
C GLY A 758 -2.34 -9.48 -25.23
N ARG A 759 -1.55 -9.00 -24.27
CA ARG A 759 -0.70 -9.81 -23.38
C ARG A 759 -0.66 -9.27 -21.97
N ASP A 760 -0.46 -10.16 -21.02
CA ASP A 760 -0.16 -9.85 -19.63
C ASP A 760 1.34 -10.01 -19.40
N HIS A 761 1.97 -9.02 -18.77
CA HIS A 761 3.40 -8.97 -18.51
C HIS A 761 3.63 -9.02 -17.00
N LEU A 762 4.23 -10.10 -16.52
CA LEU A 762 4.59 -10.26 -15.11
C LEU A 762 5.80 -9.40 -14.77
N LEU A 763 5.66 -8.60 -13.72
CA LEU A 763 6.69 -7.73 -13.15
C LEU A 763 7.30 -8.36 -11.89
N GLY A 764 8.47 -7.86 -11.50
CA GLY A 764 9.09 -8.15 -10.20
C GLY A 764 8.57 -7.29 -9.04
N PHE A 765 7.55 -6.47 -9.28
CA PHE A 765 6.96 -5.50 -8.35
C PHE A 765 5.43 -5.42 -8.58
N SER A 766 4.66 -4.96 -7.59
CA SER A 766 3.19 -5.14 -7.55
C SER A 766 2.36 -3.86 -7.44
N HIS A 767 2.96 -2.67 -7.39
CA HIS A 767 2.25 -1.41 -7.15
C HIS A 767 2.56 -0.33 -8.21
N PRO A 768 2.41 -0.62 -9.53
CA PRO A 768 2.67 0.35 -10.59
C PRO A 768 1.74 1.57 -10.49
N THR A 769 2.27 2.79 -10.58
CA THR A 769 1.51 4.07 -10.46
C THR A 769 1.67 4.98 -11.67
N GLY A 770 2.90 5.30 -12.04
CA GLY A 770 3.21 6.05 -13.25
C GLY A 770 3.61 5.10 -14.38
N MET A 771 3.19 5.39 -15.60
CA MET A 771 3.70 4.72 -16.81
C MET A 771 3.92 5.71 -17.94
N PHE A 772 5.07 5.63 -18.60
CA PHE A 772 5.40 6.52 -19.72
C PHE A 772 6.27 5.81 -20.77
N TRP A 773 5.89 5.89 -22.05
CA TRP A 773 6.67 5.33 -23.15
C TRP A 773 7.72 6.35 -23.65
N GLN A 774 8.97 5.93 -23.72
CA GLN A 774 10.07 6.70 -24.30
C GLN A 774 10.77 5.84 -25.36
N GLY A 775 10.43 6.08 -26.64
CA GLY A 775 10.85 5.20 -27.73
C GLY A 775 10.38 3.76 -27.49
N ASP A 776 11.31 2.80 -27.56
CA ASP A 776 11.04 1.38 -27.35
C ASP A 776 11.10 0.93 -25.87
N SER A 777 11.32 1.86 -24.92
CA SER A 777 11.33 1.58 -23.48
C SER A 777 10.06 2.08 -22.78
N LEU A 778 9.50 1.26 -21.89
CA LEU A 778 8.41 1.65 -20.99
C LEU A 778 8.99 1.97 -19.62
N TRP A 779 8.84 3.20 -19.17
CA TRP A 779 9.16 3.61 -17.81
C TRP A 779 7.94 3.40 -16.91
N VAL A 780 8.15 2.84 -15.72
CA VAL A 780 7.10 2.52 -14.74
C VAL A 780 7.58 2.94 -13.34
N SER A 781 6.76 3.61 -12.54
CA SER A 781 7.06 3.84 -11.13
C SER A 781 6.26 2.91 -10.24
N ASP A 782 6.83 2.52 -9.10
CA ASP A 782 6.16 1.77 -8.04
C ASP A 782 6.27 2.56 -6.73
N TRP A 783 5.13 2.79 -6.06
CA TRP A 783 5.08 3.61 -4.84
C TRP A 783 5.56 2.86 -3.59
N HIS A 784 5.49 1.54 -3.60
CA HIS A 784 5.83 0.67 -2.47
C HIS A 784 7.32 0.32 -2.47
N GLU A 785 7.86 0.00 -3.64
CA GLU A 785 9.31 -0.21 -3.88
C GLU A 785 10.11 1.11 -3.90
N GLN A 786 9.43 2.26 -3.81
CA GLN A 786 9.98 3.61 -3.92
C GLN A 786 10.99 3.74 -5.06
N ALA A 787 10.59 3.33 -6.26
CA ALA A 787 11.50 3.19 -7.38
C ALA A 787 10.84 3.47 -8.74
N VAL A 788 11.68 3.87 -9.69
CA VAL A 788 11.34 3.91 -11.12
C VAL A 788 12.10 2.79 -11.83
N PHE A 789 11.38 2.02 -12.64
CA PHE A 789 11.88 0.94 -13.46
C PHE A 789 11.80 1.34 -14.93
N ARG A 790 12.86 1.04 -15.68
CA ARG A 790 12.82 1.08 -17.14
C ARG A 790 12.72 -0.35 -17.65
N LEU A 791 11.66 -0.61 -18.40
CA LEU A 791 11.35 -1.92 -18.98
C LEU A 791 11.66 -1.92 -20.49
N GLU A 792 12.19 -3.04 -20.96
CA GLU A 792 12.43 -3.32 -22.38
C GLU A 792 11.69 -4.59 -22.80
N GLU A 793 11.20 -4.63 -24.04
CA GLU A 793 10.57 -5.84 -24.59
C GLU A 793 11.65 -6.86 -24.99
N LYS A 794 11.69 -8.01 -24.31
CA LYS A 794 12.62 -9.10 -24.59
C LYS A 794 11.85 -10.39 -24.79
N GLY A 795 11.91 -10.95 -26.00
CA GLY A 795 11.18 -12.18 -26.36
C GLY A 795 9.66 -12.03 -26.38
N GLY A 796 9.12 -10.81 -26.45
CA GLY A 796 7.68 -10.55 -26.44
C GLY A 796 7.04 -10.37 -25.06
N ALA A 797 7.87 -10.30 -24.01
CA ALA A 797 7.48 -9.93 -22.65
C ALA A 797 8.30 -8.70 -22.19
N MET A 798 7.72 -7.88 -21.30
CA MET A 798 8.47 -6.78 -20.68
C MET A 798 9.40 -7.31 -19.59
N ALA A 799 10.67 -6.91 -19.65
CA ALA A 799 11.69 -7.24 -18.65
C ALA A 799 12.32 -5.96 -18.08
N ILE A 800 12.64 -5.96 -16.79
CA ILE A 800 13.36 -4.85 -16.15
C ILE A 800 14.76 -4.75 -16.75
N ALA A 801 15.07 -3.59 -17.33
CA ALA A 801 16.40 -3.27 -17.85
C ALA A 801 17.21 -2.43 -16.85
N GLU A 802 16.56 -1.45 -16.20
CA GLU A 802 17.19 -0.56 -15.21
C GLU A 802 16.22 -0.32 -14.04
N ARG A 803 16.75 -0.21 -12.80
CA ARG A 803 16.01 0.18 -11.59
C ARG A 803 16.69 1.41 -10.99
N PHE A 804 15.92 2.44 -10.72
CA PHE A 804 16.35 3.68 -10.08
C PHE A 804 15.61 3.82 -8.73
N PRO A 805 16.28 3.62 -7.59
CA PRO A 805 15.68 3.84 -6.27
C PRO A 805 15.46 5.35 -6.04
N LEU A 806 14.43 5.66 -5.26
CA LEU A 806 13.97 7.02 -4.93
C LEU A 806 13.66 7.11 -3.44
N ASP A 807 14.69 6.99 -2.61
CA ASP A 807 14.57 6.84 -1.15
C ASP A 807 13.67 7.94 -0.53
N GLY A 808 12.57 7.51 0.11
CA GLY A 808 11.61 8.40 0.77
C GLY A 808 10.57 9.07 -0.14
N VAL A 809 10.58 8.81 -1.45
CA VAL A 809 9.61 9.33 -2.42
C VAL A 809 8.48 8.33 -2.63
N HIS A 810 7.24 8.81 -2.72
CA HIS A 810 6.05 8.01 -2.99
C HIS A 810 5.51 8.32 -4.40
N PRO A 811 6.15 7.81 -5.47
CA PRO A 811 5.82 8.18 -6.83
C PRO A 811 4.38 7.75 -7.18
N THR A 812 3.53 8.72 -7.50
CA THR A 812 2.14 8.51 -7.95
C THR A 812 1.94 8.72 -9.44
N GLY A 813 2.88 9.38 -10.11
CA GLY A 813 2.79 9.74 -11.52
C GLY A 813 4.19 9.97 -12.09
N LEU A 814 4.36 9.67 -13.38
CA LEU A 814 5.64 9.60 -14.05
C LEU A 814 5.55 10.15 -15.47
N ALA A 815 6.49 11.02 -15.86
CA ALA A 815 6.68 11.44 -17.24
C ALA A 815 8.16 11.60 -17.55
N VAL A 816 8.58 11.38 -18.80
CA VAL A 816 10.00 11.46 -19.19
C VAL A 816 10.16 12.43 -20.37
N SER A 817 11.16 13.30 -20.29
CA SER A 817 11.51 14.27 -21.32
C SER A 817 13.03 14.31 -21.50
N GLY A 818 13.53 13.67 -22.57
CA GLY A 818 14.98 13.47 -22.74
C GLY A 818 15.58 12.68 -21.58
N ASP A 819 16.59 13.25 -20.92
CA ASP A 819 17.24 12.67 -19.75
C ASP A 819 16.56 13.07 -18.42
N ASP A 820 15.48 13.85 -18.45
CA ASP A 820 14.72 14.27 -17.27
C ASP A 820 13.50 13.39 -17.02
N VAL A 821 13.39 12.89 -15.79
CA VAL A 821 12.27 12.11 -15.27
C VAL A 821 11.49 12.98 -14.28
N PHE A 822 10.24 13.29 -14.62
CA PHE A 822 9.33 14.02 -13.74
C PHE A 822 8.47 13.04 -12.95
N ILE A 823 8.36 13.29 -11.65
CA ILE A 823 7.66 12.42 -10.69
C ILE A 823 6.73 13.27 -9.84
N THR A 824 5.49 12.81 -9.60
CA THR A 824 4.64 13.36 -8.54
C THR A 824 4.75 12.53 -7.28
N ASP A 825 4.86 13.20 -6.14
CA ASP A 825 4.70 12.59 -4.82
C ASP A 825 3.43 13.16 -4.18
N SER A 826 2.44 12.30 -3.94
CA SER A 826 1.17 12.71 -3.34
C SER A 826 1.22 12.92 -1.82
N TRP A 827 2.20 12.33 -1.13
CA TRP A 827 2.39 12.44 0.31
C TRP A 827 3.14 13.75 0.63
N ALA A 828 4.19 14.05 -0.13
CA ALA A 828 4.91 15.32 -0.07
C ALA A 828 4.16 16.48 -0.77
N ARG A 829 3.15 16.17 -1.61
CA ARG A 829 2.36 17.12 -2.42
C ARG A 829 3.22 17.91 -3.41
N GLN A 830 4.14 17.22 -4.07
CA GLN A 830 5.17 17.84 -4.90
C GLN A 830 5.22 17.24 -6.30
N ILE A 831 5.71 18.04 -7.24
CA ILE A 831 6.27 17.58 -8.51
C ILE A 831 7.78 17.72 -8.40
N GLN A 832 8.51 16.67 -8.76
CA GLN A 832 9.97 16.60 -8.71
C GLN A 832 10.53 16.32 -10.11
N ARG A 833 11.69 16.88 -10.44
CA ARG A 833 12.47 16.60 -11.65
C ARG A 833 13.77 15.93 -11.24
N TRP A 834 13.96 14.74 -11.78
CA TRP A 834 15.14 13.91 -11.58
C TRP A 834 15.90 13.83 -12.89
N HIS A 835 17.15 14.29 -12.91
CA HIS A 835 18.00 14.25 -14.09
C HIS A 835 18.83 12.96 -14.09
N ARG A 836 18.87 12.26 -15.23
CA ARG A 836 19.65 11.03 -15.38
C ARG A 836 21.13 11.34 -15.59
N GLN A 837 21.95 11.09 -14.57
CA GLN A 837 23.40 11.31 -14.65
C GLN A 837 24.15 10.06 -14.20
N GLY A 838 25.12 9.59 -14.99
CA GLY A 838 25.99 8.46 -14.62
C GLY A 838 25.33 7.08 -14.52
N GLY A 839 24.04 6.96 -14.84
CA GLY A 839 23.25 5.75 -14.60
C GLY A 839 22.35 5.82 -13.36
N GLU A 840 22.36 6.94 -12.65
CA GLU A 840 21.51 7.22 -11.49
C GLU A 840 20.54 8.38 -11.81
N LEU A 841 19.50 8.53 -10.98
CA LEU A 841 18.59 9.68 -11.02
C LEU A 841 18.98 10.66 -9.91
N VAL A 842 19.30 11.90 -10.28
CA VAL A 842 19.68 12.97 -9.36
C VAL A 842 18.56 14.02 -9.31
N LEU A 843 18.03 14.31 -8.13
CA LEU A 843 17.01 15.35 -7.97
C LEU A 843 17.58 16.73 -8.34
N THR A 844 16.98 17.41 -9.32
CA THR A 844 17.42 18.73 -9.83
C THR A 844 16.40 19.84 -9.64
N GLY A 845 15.14 19.52 -9.36
CA GLY A 845 14.11 20.51 -9.07
C GLY A 845 12.90 19.92 -8.33
N THR A 846 12.28 20.75 -7.48
CA THR A 846 11.10 20.38 -6.70
C THR A 846 10.15 21.57 -6.63
N TRP A 847 8.88 21.33 -6.96
CA TRP A 847 7.81 22.33 -6.95
C TRP A 847 6.63 21.81 -6.13
N ALA A 848 5.87 22.70 -5.51
CA ALA A 848 4.59 22.34 -4.92
C ALA A 848 3.60 21.96 -6.04
N SER A 849 2.87 20.87 -5.85
CA SER A 849 1.74 20.52 -6.73
C SER A 849 0.65 21.61 -6.64
N PRO A 850 -0.03 21.97 -7.75
CA PRO A 850 -1.17 22.90 -7.70
C PRO A 850 -2.35 22.38 -6.86
N GLY A 851 -2.45 21.07 -6.68
CA GLY A 851 -3.45 20.40 -5.85
C GLY A 851 -2.83 19.48 -4.77
N PRO A 852 -3.63 19.07 -3.76
CA PRO A 852 -3.16 18.36 -2.57
C PRO A 852 -2.92 16.85 -2.75
N GLN A 853 -3.30 16.25 -3.88
CA GLN A 853 -3.15 14.83 -4.18
C GLN A 853 -2.80 14.64 -5.68
N PRO A 854 -1.57 15.03 -6.09
CA PRO A 854 -1.12 14.79 -7.45
C PRO A 854 -1.03 13.29 -7.76
N SER A 855 -1.56 12.87 -8.90
CA SER A 855 -1.91 11.48 -9.18
C SER A 855 -1.55 10.98 -10.59
N ALA A 856 -1.11 11.88 -11.48
CA ALA A 856 -0.58 11.50 -12.79
C ALA A 856 0.36 12.59 -13.30
N LEU A 857 1.29 12.20 -14.17
CA LEU A 857 2.06 13.11 -15.02
C LEU A 857 2.01 12.61 -16.47
N PHE A 858 2.17 13.54 -17.41
CA PHE A 858 2.40 13.23 -18.82
C PHE A 858 3.18 14.37 -19.49
N HIS A 859 4.12 14.07 -20.38
CA HIS A 859 4.87 15.07 -21.13
C HIS A 859 4.50 15.00 -22.62
N ASP A 860 3.94 16.09 -23.17
CA ASP A 860 3.41 16.13 -24.54
C ASP A 860 4.46 16.45 -25.63
N GLY A 861 5.72 16.60 -25.23
CA GLY A 861 6.83 17.03 -26.10
C GLY A 861 7.16 18.52 -26.01
N ALA A 862 6.25 19.35 -25.48
CA ALA A 862 6.43 20.80 -25.33
C ALA A 862 6.20 21.30 -23.89
N GLY A 863 5.41 20.59 -23.08
CA GLY A 863 5.13 20.92 -21.70
C GLY A 863 4.71 19.71 -20.86
N LEU A 864 4.69 19.92 -19.55
CA LEU A 864 4.29 18.90 -18.58
C LEU A 864 2.80 19.04 -18.24
N TRP A 865 2.10 17.93 -18.16
CA TRP A 865 0.74 17.83 -17.66
C TRP A 865 0.77 17.11 -16.33
N SER A 866 -0.02 17.57 -15.36
CA SER A 866 -0.27 16.86 -14.10
C SER A 866 -1.75 16.66 -13.86
N ALA A 867 -2.12 15.64 -13.09
CA ALA A 867 -3.47 15.47 -12.57
C ALA A 867 -3.46 15.53 -11.04
N ASP A 868 -4.57 16.00 -10.48
CA ASP A 868 -4.88 15.95 -9.06
C ASP A 868 -6.19 15.17 -8.85
N ALA A 869 -6.12 14.07 -8.10
CA ALA A 869 -7.25 13.17 -7.87
C ALA A 869 -8.29 13.77 -6.92
N ALA A 870 -7.88 14.55 -5.92
CA ALA A 870 -8.76 15.10 -4.89
C ALA A 870 -9.64 16.24 -5.45
N GLN A 871 -9.03 17.19 -6.16
CA GLN A 871 -9.70 18.31 -6.83
C GLN A 871 -10.33 17.89 -8.17
N ARG A 872 -9.98 16.71 -8.69
CA ARG A 872 -10.36 16.20 -10.02
C ARG A 872 -9.99 17.19 -11.11
N ARG A 873 -8.72 17.60 -11.13
CA ARG A 873 -8.23 18.60 -12.07
C ARG A 873 -7.03 18.09 -12.84
N VAL A 874 -6.92 18.56 -14.08
CA VAL A 874 -5.72 18.39 -14.91
C VAL A 874 -5.11 19.76 -15.13
N TYR A 875 -3.81 19.88 -14.92
CA TYR A 875 -3.05 21.10 -15.07
C TYR A 875 -2.04 20.92 -16.21
N ARG A 876 -1.91 21.93 -17.08
CA ARG A 876 -0.79 22.03 -18.02
C ARG A 876 0.19 23.06 -17.48
N HIS A 877 1.46 22.69 -17.45
CA HIS A 877 2.56 23.48 -16.94
C HIS A 877 3.48 23.93 -18.06
N SER A 878 4.01 25.15 -17.93
CA SER A 878 5.22 25.56 -18.63
C SER A 878 6.42 24.92 -17.95
N LEU A 879 7.47 24.61 -18.71
CA LEU A 879 8.75 24.10 -18.18
C LEU A 879 9.69 25.25 -17.78
N ASP A 880 9.13 26.31 -17.17
CA ASP A 880 9.91 27.39 -16.56
C ASP A 880 10.38 27.02 -15.15
N ASP A 881 11.28 27.81 -14.57
CA ASP A 881 11.88 27.56 -13.25
C ASP A 881 10.86 27.39 -12.11
N ARG A 882 9.61 27.83 -12.29
CA ARG A 882 8.52 27.74 -11.32
C ARG A 882 7.48 26.66 -11.64
N LEU A 883 7.64 25.93 -12.75
CA LEU A 883 6.69 24.95 -13.28
C LEU A 883 5.26 25.52 -13.35
N SER A 884 5.14 26.73 -13.92
CA SER A 884 3.94 27.57 -13.83
C SER A 884 2.74 26.96 -14.55
N VAL A 885 1.56 27.01 -13.92
CA VAL A 885 0.31 26.49 -14.52
C VAL A 885 -0.17 27.43 -15.62
N VAL A 886 -0.15 26.94 -16.86
CA VAL A 886 -0.63 27.63 -18.07
C VAL A 886 -2.15 27.50 -18.22
N SER A 887 -2.70 26.34 -17.87
CA SER A 887 -4.14 26.07 -17.96
C SER A 887 -4.58 24.98 -16.99
N SER A 888 -5.80 25.08 -16.47
CA SER A 888 -6.42 24.07 -15.60
C SER A 888 -7.76 23.61 -16.17
N TYR A 889 -8.00 22.31 -16.17
CA TYR A 889 -9.21 21.66 -16.69
C TYR A 889 -9.90 20.91 -15.55
N GLN A 890 -11.22 21.06 -15.43
CA GLN A 890 -12.01 20.37 -14.42
C GLN A 890 -12.48 19.02 -14.99
N MET A 891 -12.16 17.94 -14.29
CA MET A 891 -12.59 16.58 -14.59
C MET A 891 -13.77 16.20 -13.68
N GLU A 892 -14.58 15.25 -14.14
CA GLU A 892 -15.76 14.79 -13.42
C GLU A 892 -15.43 13.61 -12.47
N PHE A 893 -14.26 12.99 -12.66
CA PHE A 893 -13.73 11.82 -11.94
C PHE A 893 -12.26 12.01 -11.51
N PRO A 894 -11.73 11.22 -10.55
CA PRO A 894 -10.32 11.25 -10.17
C PRO A 894 -9.44 10.60 -11.25
N VAL A 895 -8.49 11.36 -11.80
CA VAL A 895 -7.57 10.90 -12.85
C VAL A 895 -6.31 10.29 -12.24
N VAL A 896 -5.89 9.12 -12.73
CA VAL A 896 -4.64 8.42 -12.32
C VAL A 896 -3.67 8.15 -13.48
N GLY A 897 -4.05 8.52 -14.69
CA GLY A 897 -3.17 8.42 -15.84
C GLY A 897 -3.60 9.39 -16.93
N LEU A 898 -2.63 9.91 -17.66
CA LEU A 898 -2.81 10.86 -18.74
C LEU A 898 -2.01 10.39 -19.95
N TRP A 899 -2.57 10.56 -21.14
CA TRP A 899 -1.85 10.35 -22.38
C TRP A 899 -2.39 11.28 -23.47
N ALA A 900 -1.49 11.87 -24.25
CA ALA A 900 -1.84 12.89 -25.23
C ALA A 900 -0.93 12.82 -26.47
N ASP A 901 -1.53 12.89 -27.66
CA ASP A 901 -0.83 13.19 -28.92
C ASP A 901 -1.44 14.45 -29.58
N ALA A 902 -1.06 14.75 -30.82
CA ALA A 902 -1.53 15.95 -31.53
C ALA A 902 -3.05 16.02 -31.78
N GLU A 903 -3.77 14.89 -31.73
CA GLU A 903 -5.20 14.80 -32.07
C GLU A 903 -6.06 14.20 -30.94
N ARG A 904 -5.47 13.39 -30.07
CA ARG A 904 -6.15 12.55 -29.08
C ARG A 904 -5.65 12.89 -27.67
N PHE A 905 -6.59 13.17 -26.76
CA PHE A 905 -6.32 13.26 -25.32
C PHE A 905 -7.07 12.15 -24.59
N TRP A 906 -6.38 11.46 -23.70
CA TRP A 906 -6.92 10.34 -22.91
C TRP A 906 -6.60 10.51 -21.43
N SER A 907 -7.53 10.07 -20.57
CA SER A 907 -7.31 9.97 -19.14
C SER A 907 -7.85 8.65 -18.57
N ALA A 908 -7.28 8.19 -17.46
CA ALA A 908 -7.70 6.98 -16.77
C ALA A 908 -8.41 7.31 -15.44
N ASP A 909 -9.60 6.75 -15.24
CA ASP A 909 -10.41 6.87 -14.02
C ASP A 909 -10.16 5.66 -13.11
N THR A 910 -9.64 5.91 -11.91
CA THR A 910 -9.36 4.88 -10.91
C THR A 910 -10.62 4.30 -10.27
N ALA A 911 -11.65 5.14 -10.06
CA ALA A 911 -12.86 4.78 -9.33
C ALA A 911 -13.80 3.91 -10.18
N ASN A 912 -13.91 4.21 -11.48
CA ASN A 912 -14.74 3.43 -12.40
C ASN A 912 -13.94 2.43 -13.26
N ARG A 913 -12.59 2.45 -13.19
CA ARG A 913 -11.68 1.61 -14.00
C ARG A 913 -11.90 1.77 -15.52
N LEU A 914 -12.22 2.99 -15.93
CA LEU A 914 -12.47 3.34 -17.33
C LEU A 914 -11.30 4.17 -17.87
N ILE A 915 -11.09 4.08 -19.18
CA ILE A 915 -10.27 5.05 -19.92
C ILE A 915 -11.20 5.95 -20.73
N HIS A 916 -10.91 7.24 -20.71
CA HIS A 916 -11.77 8.29 -21.23
C HIS A 916 -11.06 9.01 -22.36
N ARG A 917 -11.74 9.18 -23.50
CA ARG A 917 -11.26 9.98 -24.62
C ARG A 917 -11.89 11.36 -24.56
N HIS A 918 -11.07 12.40 -24.66
CA HIS A 918 -11.46 13.80 -24.55
C HIS A 918 -11.26 14.55 -25.87
N ARG A 919 -11.99 15.66 -26.01
CA ARG A 919 -11.76 16.66 -27.05
C ARG A 919 -10.72 17.65 -26.56
N TYR A 920 -9.77 18.03 -27.41
CA TYR A 920 -8.87 19.18 -27.18
C TYR A 920 -9.62 20.52 -27.28
N ASP A 921 -10.52 20.77 -26.33
CA ASP A 921 -11.17 22.06 -26.13
C ASP A 921 -10.80 22.67 -24.76
N LYS A 922 -11.40 23.81 -24.42
CA LYS A 922 -11.12 24.53 -23.16
C LYS A 922 -11.57 23.79 -21.89
N PHE A 923 -12.27 22.67 -22.03
CA PHE A 923 -12.88 21.92 -20.91
C PHE A 923 -12.42 20.45 -20.86
N LEU A 924 -11.61 19.99 -21.83
CA LEU A 924 -11.35 18.57 -22.09
C LEU A 924 -12.64 17.75 -22.16
N SER A 925 -13.63 18.23 -22.92
CA SER A 925 -14.97 17.61 -22.97
C SER A 925 -14.89 16.12 -23.30
N LEU A 926 -15.54 15.29 -22.47
CA LEU A 926 -15.59 13.85 -22.63
C LEU A 926 -16.29 13.48 -23.96
N ILE A 927 -15.61 12.72 -24.82
CA ILE A 927 -16.15 12.19 -26.08
C ILE A 927 -16.75 10.80 -25.85
N ALA A 928 -16.01 9.93 -25.17
CA ALA A 928 -16.38 8.54 -24.94
C ALA A 928 -15.61 7.94 -23.77
N SER A 929 -16.21 6.96 -23.11
CA SER A 929 -15.60 6.18 -22.05
C SER A 929 -15.51 4.72 -22.49
N TYR A 930 -14.42 4.06 -22.17
CA TYR A 930 -14.11 2.71 -22.61
C TYR A 930 -13.74 1.86 -21.40
N GLY A 931 -14.36 0.67 -21.29
CA GLY A 931 -14.08 -0.29 -20.24
C GLY A 931 -13.55 -1.60 -20.82
N LEU A 932 -12.63 -2.23 -20.10
CA LEU A 932 -12.18 -3.59 -20.39
C LEU A 932 -12.83 -4.53 -19.37
N ARG A 933 -13.56 -5.56 -19.82
CA ARG A 933 -14.29 -6.49 -18.93
C ARG A 933 -13.41 -7.14 -17.88
N GLU A 934 -12.16 -7.42 -18.23
CA GLU A 934 -11.14 -8.00 -17.33
C GLU A 934 -10.84 -7.11 -16.10
N LEU A 935 -11.20 -5.82 -16.14
CA LEU A 935 -11.04 -4.87 -15.04
C LEU A 935 -12.30 -4.73 -14.17
N ASP A 936 -13.46 -5.21 -14.62
CA ASP A 936 -14.69 -5.19 -13.82
C ASP A 936 -14.56 -6.13 -12.61
N GLU A 937 -13.83 -7.23 -12.79
CA GLU A 937 -13.59 -8.23 -11.75
C GLU A 937 -12.46 -7.83 -10.78
N GLY A 938 -12.69 -8.10 -9.49
CA GLY A 938 -11.74 -7.81 -8.41
C GLY A 938 -11.96 -6.46 -7.71
N ARG A 939 -11.19 -6.21 -6.64
CA ARG A 939 -11.25 -4.97 -5.84
C ARG A 939 -10.12 -3.98 -6.11
N THR A 940 -9.03 -4.41 -6.73
CA THR A 940 -7.85 -3.58 -7.02
C THR A 940 -8.23 -2.40 -7.92
N GLN A 941 -7.67 -1.24 -7.63
CA GLN A 941 -7.93 -0.01 -8.38
C GLN A 941 -7.04 0.05 -9.62
N LEU A 942 -7.52 0.72 -10.67
CA LEU A 942 -6.62 1.12 -11.77
C LEU A 942 -5.68 2.19 -11.21
N SER A 943 -4.38 1.98 -11.35
CA SER A 943 -3.35 2.81 -10.71
C SER A 943 -2.38 3.43 -11.70
N ALA A 944 -2.14 2.78 -12.84
CA ALA A 944 -1.25 3.27 -13.89
C ALA A 944 -1.83 3.06 -15.30
N PHE A 945 -1.55 3.98 -16.21
CA PHE A 945 -2.02 3.94 -17.60
C PHE A 945 -1.03 4.61 -18.55
N ALA A 946 -0.83 4.00 -19.73
CA ALA A 946 -0.12 4.59 -20.86
C ALA A 946 -0.66 4.03 -22.19
N MET A 947 -0.33 4.66 -23.31
CA MET A 947 -0.65 4.16 -24.66
C MET A 947 0.58 4.21 -25.57
N ARG A 948 0.65 3.28 -26.54
CA ARG A 948 1.58 3.30 -27.66
C ARG A 948 0.81 2.93 -28.93
N GLY A 949 0.68 3.88 -29.86
CA GLY A 949 -0.24 3.73 -30.99
C GLY A 949 -1.68 3.48 -30.51
N ASP A 950 -2.29 2.40 -30.99
CA ASP A 950 -3.62 1.94 -30.56
C ASP A 950 -3.55 0.81 -29.49
N GLN A 951 -2.39 0.59 -28.87
CA GLN A 951 -2.22 -0.37 -27.76
C GLN A 951 -2.24 0.36 -26.41
N VAL A 952 -3.17 -0.04 -25.55
CA VAL A 952 -3.35 0.48 -24.19
C VAL A 952 -2.61 -0.41 -23.20
N TRP A 953 -1.92 0.22 -22.25
CA TRP A 953 -1.16 -0.40 -21.17
C TRP A 953 -1.73 0.04 -19.83
N LEU A 954 -2.02 -0.93 -18.95
CA LEU A 954 -2.69 -0.71 -17.68
C LEU A 954 -1.95 -1.44 -16.54
N GLY A 955 -1.82 -0.77 -15.39
CA GLY A 955 -1.35 -1.35 -14.13
C GLY A 955 -2.40 -1.20 -13.03
N ARG A 956 -2.43 -2.14 -12.09
CA ARG A 956 -3.32 -2.11 -10.92
C ARG A 956 -2.52 -2.14 -9.63
N ASP A 957 -3.00 -1.43 -8.62
CA ASP A 957 -2.38 -1.44 -7.30
C ASP A 957 -2.54 -2.83 -6.65
N GLY A 958 -1.43 -3.43 -6.23
CA GLY A 958 -1.37 -4.79 -5.70
C GLY A 958 -1.40 -5.92 -6.74
N ASP A 959 -1.26 -5.65 -8.03
CA ASP A 959 -1.14 -6.68 -9.08
C ASP A 959 0.22 -6.55 -9.80
N ALA A 960 1.04 -7.60 -9.74
CA ALA A 960 2.33 -7.68 -10.44
C ALA A 960 2.21 -7.92 -11.95
N ARG A 961 1.08 -7.52 -12.57
CA ARG A 961 0.82 -7.66 -14.00
C ARG A 961 0.53 -6.32 -14.64
N LEU A 962 1.29 -6.01 -15.70
CA LEU A 962 0.86 -5.00 -16.68
C LEU A 962 0.01 -5.68 -17.76
N ILE A 963 -1.18 -5.15 -17.96
CA ILE A 963 -2.13 -5.60 -18.96
C ILE A 963 -1.95 -4.73 -20.20
N SER A 964 -1.54 -5.35 -21.32
CA SER A 964 -1.51 -4.69 -22.62
C SER A 964 -2.66 -5.22 -23.49
N ARG A 965 -3.47 -4.33 -24.06
CA ARG A 965 -4.61 -4.69 -24.93
C ARG A 965 -4.75 -3.69 -26.09
N PRO A 966 -5.10 -4.12 -27.31
CA PRO A 966 -5.46 -3.20 -28.38
C PRO A 966 -6.75 -2.45 -28.02
N LEU A 967 -6.88 -1.19 -28.44
CA LEU A 967 -8.03 -0.33 -28.14
C LEU A 967 -9.35 -0.93 -28.68
N THR A 968 -9.29 -1.72 -29.75
CA THR A 968 -10.43 -2.49 -30.30
C THR A 968 -10.98 -3.56 -29.36
N GLY A 969 -10.22 -3.95 -28.32
CA GLY A 969 -10.67 -4.87 -27.27
C GLY A 969 -11.46 -4.21 -26.13
N PHE A 970 -11.61 -2.88 -26.14
CA PHE A 970 -12.36 -2.15 -25.11
C PHE A 970 -13.80 -1.89 -25.56
N GLU A 971 -14.76 -2.13 -24.66
CA GLU A 971 -16.17 -1.83 -24.91
C GLU A 971 -16.44 -0.36 -24.58
N GLN A 972 -17.03 0.40 -25.53
CA GLN A 972 -17.50 1.74 -25.25
C GLN A 972 -18.69 1.69 -24.28
N ARG A 973 -18.62 2.45 -23.19
CA ARG A 973 -19.65 2.50 -22.14
C ARG A 973 -20.34 3.85 -22.10
N ALA A 974 -21.64 3.83 -21.84
CA ALA A 974 -22.40 5.03 -21.54
C ALA A 974 -21.94 5.58 -20.18
N TRP A 975 -21.35 6.77 -20.18
CA TRP A 975 -20.97 7.45 -18.96
C TRP A 975 -22.17 8.20 -18.38
N SER A 976 -22.62 7.81 -17.19
CA SER A 976 -23.77 8.39 -16.51
C SER A 976 -23.34 9.35 -15.40
N LYS A 977 -23.83 10.59 -15.46
CA LYS A 977 -23.79 11.55 -14.34
C LYS A 977 -24.67 11.03 -13.20
N GLY A 978 -24.15 10.15 -12.34
CA GLY A 978 -24.96 9.60 -11.25
C GLY A 978 -24.31 8.63 -10.26
N LEU A 979 -23.24 7.91 -10.62
CA LEU A 979 -22.60 6.95 -9.70
C LEU A 979 -21.66 7.63 -8.70
N SER A 980 -22.25 8.48 -7.87
CA SER A 980 -21.61 9.13 -6.72
C SER A 980 -21.43 8.14 -5.56
N ALA A 981 -20.18 7.69 -5.38
CA ALA A 981 -19.55 7.47 -4.08
C ALA A 981 -20.44 6.91 -2.94
N THR A 982 -20.91 5.66 -3.07
CA THR A 982 -21.58 4.95 -1.95
C THR A 982 -21.02 3.56 -1.65
N ARG A 983 -19.95 3.11 -2.33
CA ARG A 983 -19.21 1.87 -2.01
C ARG A 983 -17.70 1.95 -2.26
N LEU A 984 -17.02 2.83 -1.54
CA LEU A 984 -15.61 2.63 -1.16
C LEU A 984 -15.47 2.98 0.33
N PRO A 985 -15.10 2.04 1.21
CA PRO A 985 -14.64 2.39 2.55
C PRO A 985 -13.27 3.08 2.45
N ALA A 986 -12.99 3.96 3.40
CA ALA A 986 -11.67 4.56 3.63
C ALA A 986 -10.66 3.47 4.10
N PRO A 987 -9.34 3.70 4.00
CA PRO A 987 -8.30 2.74 4.37
C PRO A 987 -8.35 2.29 5.84
#